data_AF-A0A354FQ08-F1
#
_entry.id   AF-A0A354FQ08-F1
#
_cell.length_a   1.000
_cell.length_b   1.000
_cell.length_c   1.000
_cell.angle_alpha   90.00
_cell.angle_beta   90.00
_cell.angle_gamma   90.00
#
_symmetry.space_group_name_H-M   'P 1'
#
loop_
_entity.id
_entity.type
_entity.pdbx_description
1 polymer ?
#
loop_
_entity_poly.entity_id
_entity_poly.type
_entity_poly.pdbx_seq_one_letter_code
_entity_poly.pdbx_strand_id
1 'polypeptide(L)'
;MTALRPIVDFLSSPSFSFKTNIWTSKILVHSVLLLVTYPGFLQLHAAPRISEFVALNTRSLIDEDGDSSDWIEIENTDDSDVSLEGWYLTDDPKDLTKWTIPAVTLRPNDFLIIFASKKNRVEPTGILHTNFTLQPDEFIGLVEPDGRTIASSFDPPPQFEDISYGIGTVGASIVTVPVDQGVNAKYFVPAIDPGPEDWRVAGYNDSAWSSAALALGWDTSGPYLDLLGSDGNLSSVAKGVNASIFVRIPITIDDPSAVQRMVLDLNWEDGVVGYLNGEQILSENAPNPIAWNSRATSSHTDSLAVVPDTYELDFTGKLVSGTNILAFQVMNTSPNGSDLLLLPKLTVVSKDATNGDVAAFFEEPTPGTPNSPGKLAPAYVTVDTPTRTFTSGSISVGLTSENTNATIRYTTDGSIPTNDLGSASPEYTGSLTITDNTLLRTRAFLPGALAGPIETHAYFRLESDAAEFTSNLPTILIDNFGRGNIPSAGATNRLPMMMAIFEPKDIGGGVMRSSMLNPPDLVTRMGSRKRGSSSGGWPKNHFSVEAWTENDYEEKDIKPLGFGADNDWILGSFYQFDRALIRNPFIYDVSRQIGRYAARTQHVELWNNLRNNVGGNDYFGVYTLGERLDRGKSRIDVDRLNPTILENNFGNGGPGNLAPFDAQISGGYIFKRDRGNPTFSSSGMGSFVYVYPGGASDRNRPDDFFINRNETAWLTKYLEEADDALDAADGINPETGLHFSDYIDVDSFIDHIMLNNFAMNVDWGRLSAFLHKPRGGKLVGGPIWDFDRNMGSEDGRDRTPDR
;
A
#
# COMPACT_ATOMS: atom_id res chain seq x y z
N MET A 1 -23.26 -20.61 51.18
CA MET A 1 -24.40 -21.52 51.42
C MET A 1 -24.64 -22.28 50.13
N THR A 2 -24.02 -23.46 50.01
CA THR A 2 -24.71 -24.77 50.08
C THR A 2 -25.72 -24.92 48.93
N ALA A 3 -25.36 -25.45 47.76
CA ALA A 3 -24.92 -26.81 47.42
C ALA A 3 -26.08 -27.82 47.21
N LEU A 4 -25.83 -28.69 46.20
CA LEU A 4 -26.35 -30.05 45.96
C LEU A 4 -27.60 -30.14 45.04
N ARG A 5 -27.59 -30.77 43.85
CA ARG A 5 -27.36 -32.20 43.47
C ARG A 5 -28.39 -33.17 44.13
N PRO A 6 -28.69 -34.40 43.62
CA PRO A 6 -28.51 -35.00 42.27
C PRO A 6 -29.45 -36.21 41.90
N ILE A 7 -29.07 -36.99 40.86
CA ILE A 7 -29.35 -38.45 40.57
C ILE A 7 -30.79 -38.74 40.08
N VAL A 8 -31.07 -39.52 39.01
CA VAL A 8 -30.96 -41.00 38.87
C VAL A 8 -30.98 -41.46 37.39
N ASP A 9 -30.00 -42.32 37.06
CA ASP A 9 -29.90 -43.52 36.19
C ASP A 9 -30.83 -43.83 34.99
N PHE A 10 -30.13 -44.11 33.88
CA PHE A 10 -30.22 -45.25 32.93
C PHE A 10 -31.33 -46.32 33.13
N LEU A 11 -32.16 -46.54 32.09
CA LEU A 11 -32.24 -47.78 31.26
C LEU A 11 -33.54 -47.86 30.42
N SER A 12 -33.38 -48.48 29.24
CA SER A 12 -34.37 -49.26 28.46
C SER A 12 -35.35 -48.55 27.50
N SER A 13 -35.18 -48.91 26.22
CA SER A 13 -36.19 -49.01 25.14
C SER A 13 -37.32 -50.01 25.52
N PRO A 14 -38.38 -50.33 24.72
CA PRO A 14 -38.66 -50.03 23.30
C PRO A 14 -40.18 -49.76 23.01
N SER A 15 -40.60 -49.96 21.74
CA SER A 15 -41.95 -50.38 21.24
C SER A 15 -42.89 -49.27 20.73
N PHE A 16 -43.75 -49.41 19.70
CA PHE A 16 -44.15 -50.48 18.76
C PHE A 16 -45.05 -49.80 17.68
N SER A 17 -44.85 -49.98 16.36
CA SER A 17 -45.55 -50.89 15.42
C SER A 17 -47.07 -50.71 15.19
N PHE A 18 -47.48 -50.64 13.91
CA PHE A 18 -48.58 -51.38 13.25
C PHE A 18 -48.67 -50.95 11.75
N LYS A 19 -49.05 -51.74 10.71
CA LYS A 19 -49.59 -53.11 10.53
C LYS A 19 -49.58 -53.48 9.01
N THR A 20 -49.05 -54.67 8.66
CA THR A 20 -49.48 -55.72 7.66
C THR A 20 -50.17 -55.36 6.33
N ASN A 21 -49.73 -55.76 5.12
CA ASN A 21 -49.42 -57.07 4.46
C ASN A 21 -50.58 -57.75 3.67
N ILE A 22 -50.28 -58.21 2.44
CA ILE A 22 -50.68 -59.46 1.69
C ILE A 22 -50.05 -59.34 0.27
N TRP A 23 -48.98 -60.03 -0.16
CA TRP A 23 -48.65 -61.46 -0.47
C TRP A 23 -48.77 -61.88 -1.96
N THR A 24 -47.66 -62.49 -2.47
CA THR A 24 -47.43 -63.52 -3.53
C THR A 24 -46.46 -63.09 -4.66
N SER A 25 -45.49 -63.87 -5.19
CA SER A 25 -44.83 -65.15 -4.86
C SER A 25 -43.57 -65.34 -5.74
N LYS A 26 -42.47 -65.83 -5.14
CA LYS A 26 -41.32 -66.66 -5.59
C LYS A 26 -40.91 -66.78 -7.07
N ILE A 27 -39.60 -66.69 -7.33
CA ILE A 27 -38.72 -67.78 -7.85
C ILE A 27 -37.24 -67.40 -7.63
N LEU A 28 -36.42 -68.37 -7.21
CA LEU A 28 -34.96 -68.32 -7.13
C LEU A 28 -34.39 -69.52 -7.89
N VAL A 29 -33.48 -69.30 -8.85
CA VAL A 29 -32.58 -70.31 -9.42
C VAL A 29 -31.20 -69.66 -9.59
N HIS A 30 -30.18 -70.29 -9.01
CA HIS A 30 -28.76 -69.94 -9.16
C HIS A 30 -28.20 -70.46 -10.50
N SER A 31 -27.25 -69.74 -11.12
CA SER A 31 -25.86 -70.23 -11.38
C SER A 31 -25.07 -69.44 -12.44
N VAL A 32 -23.86 -68.98 -12.03
CA VAL A 32 -22.57 -68.88 -12.77
C VAL A 32 -22.24 -67.61 -13.60
N LEU A 33 -21.45 -66.74 -12.94
CA LEU A 33 -20.11 -66.23 -13.30
C LEU A 33 -19.80 -65.84 -14.76
N LEU A 34 -19.68 -64.53 -15.02
CA LEU A 34 -18.60 -63.98 -15.84
C LEU A 34 -18.06 -62.70 -15.17
N LEU A 35 -16.85 -62.81 -14.65
CA LEU A 35 -16.02 -61.68 -14.21
C LEU A 35 -15.64 -60.90 -15.48
N VAL A 36 -16.11 -59.66 -15.62
CA VAL A 36 -15.43 -58.65 -16.43
C VAL A 36 -14.96 -57.59 -15.45
N THR A 37 -13.67 -57.64 -15.14
CA THR A 37 -12.94 -56.57 -14.48
C THR A 37 -12.90 -55.37 -15.43
N TYR A 38 -13.74 -54.36 -15.19
CA TYR A 38 -13.37 -53.00 -15.57
C TYR A 38 -12.64 -52.41 -14.36
N PRO A 39 -11.34 -52.12 -14.44
CA PRO A 39 -10.72 -51.17 -13.53
C PRO A 39 -11.15 -49.78 -14.02
N GLY A 40 -12.41 -49.44 -13.83
CA GLY A 40 -12.82 -48.04 -13.82
C GLY A 40 -12.39 -47.50 -12.48
N PHE A 41 -11.14 -47.04 -12.39
CA PHE A 41 -10.74 -46.16 -11.31
C PHE A 41 -11.77 -45.03 -11.27
N LEU A 42 -12.46 -44.87 -10.14
CA LEU A 42 -12.99 -43.57 -9.75
C LEU A 42 -11.77 -42.68 -9.55
N GLN A 43 -11.30 -42.07 -10.63
CA GLN A 43 -10.38 -40.96 -10.56
C GLN A 43 -11.23 -39.78 -10.08
N LEU A 44 -11.08 -39.37 -8.82
CA LEU A 44 -11.48 -38.03 -8.41
C LEU A 44 -10.63 -37.08 -9.28
N HIS A 45 -11.19 -36.51 -10.34
CA HIS A 45 -10.59 -35.35 -11.01
C HIS A 45 -10.72 -34.16 -10.06
N ALA A 46 -9.65 -33.38 -9.94
CA ALA A 46 -9.60 -32.16 -9.18
C ALA A 46 -9.99 -31.01 -10.14
N ALA A 47 -11.27 -30.67 -10.17
CA ALA A 47 -11.80 -29.61 -11.03
C ALA A 47 -11.14 -28.24 -10.75
N PRO A 48 -11.13 -27.30 -11.71
CA PRO A 48 -10.69 -25.92 -11.48
C PRO A 48 -11.35 -25.34 -10.23
N ARG A 49 -10.58 -24.59 -9.46
CA ARG A 49 -11.01 -24.02 -8.19
C ARG A 49 -10.60 -22.57 -8.07
N ILE A 50 -11.29 -21.83 -7.20
CA ILE A 50 -10.81 -20.53 -6.75
C ILE A 50 -9.63 -20.80 -5.80
N SER A 51 -8.42 -20.37 -6.18
CA SER A 51 -7.20 -20.54 -5.38
C SER A 51 -7.01 -19.39 -4.41
N GLU A 52 -7.26 -18.15 -4.84
CA GLU A 52 -6.98 -16.94 -4.08
C GLU A 52 -7.90 -15.80 -4.54
N PHE A 53 -8.24 -14.88 -3.64
CA PHE A 53 -8.91 -13.62 -4.00
C PHE A 53 -8.59 -12.52 -2.99
N VAL A 54 -8.71 -11.26 -3.44
CA VAL A 54 -8.67 -10.07 -2.59
C VAL A 54 -9.97 -9.28 -2.83
N ALA A 55 -10.76 -9.09 -1.77
CA ALA A 55 -12.04 -8.37 -1.81
C ALA A 55 -11.97 -6.92 -1.30
N LEU A 56 -10.78 -6.49 -0.86
CA LEU A 56 -10.46 -5.13 -0.46
C LEU A 56 -9.07 -4.78 -1.01
N ASN A 57 -8.97 -4.59 -2.31
CA ASN A 57 -7.69 -4.26 -2.92
C ASN A 57 -7.46 -2.74 -2.92
N THR A 58 -6.38 -2.30 -2.29
CA THR A 58 -5.96 -0.89 -2.30
C THR A 58 -4.69 -0.68 -3.09
N ARG A 59 -3.75 -1.66 -3.05
CA ARG A 59 -2.49 -1.62 -3.80
C ARG A 59 -1.92 -2.99 -4.21
N SER A 60 -2.43 -4.11 -3.64
CA SER A 60 -1.84 -5.44 -3.83
C SER A 60 -1.71 -5.86 -5.29
N LEU A 61 -2.69 -5.51 -6.12
CA LEU A 61 -2.65 -5.72 -7.57
C LEU A 61 -3.29 -4.55 -8.30
N ILE A 62 -2.62 -4.00 -9.31
CA ILE A 62 -3.17 -2.90 -10.09
C ILE A 62 -3.59 -3.43 -11.47
N ASP A 63 -4.84 -3.14 -11.86
CA ASP A 63 -5.35 -3.53 -13.18
C ASP A 63 -4.74 -2.68 -14.30
N GLU A 64 -5.04 -3.03 -15.54
CA GLU A 64 -4.48 -2.31 -16.69
C GLU A 64 -4.91 -0.85 -16.72
N ASP A 65 -6.07 -0.45 -16.19
CA ASP A 65 -6.40 0.98 -16.17
C ASP A 65 -5.72 1.74 -15.02
N GLY A 66 -4.87 1.06 -14.25
CA GLY A 66 -4.22 1.60 -13.07
C GLY A 66 -5.11 1.53 -11.80
N ASP A 67 -6.29 0.91 -11.87
CA ASP A 67 -7.19 0.81 -10.73
C ASP A 67 -6.81 -0.37 -9.83
N SER A 68 -6.90 -0.20 -8.51
CA SER A 68 -6.81 -1.27 -7.53
C SER A 68 -8.14 -2.03 -7.44
N SER A 69 -8.54 -2.68 -8.52
CA SER A 69 -9.77 -3.50 -8.55
C SER A 69 -9.59 -4.77 -7.72
N ASP A 70 -10.61 -5.19 -6.98
CA ASP A 70 -10.66 -6.53 -6.36
C ASP A 70 -10.40 -7.61 -7.42
N TRP A 71 -9.88 -8.76 -7.03
CA TRP A 71 -9.52 -9.81 -7.98
C TRP A 71 -9.71 -11.20 -7.42
N ILE A 72 -9.90 -12.14 -8.35
CA ILE A 72 -10.19 -13.55 -8.14
C ILE A 72 -9.21 -14.35 -8.99
N GLU A 73 -8.59 -15.36 -8.41
CA GLU A 73 -7.72 -16.30 -9.11
C GLU A 73 -8.36 -17.69 -9.18
N ILE A 74 -8.29 -18.28 -10.38
CA ILE A 74 -8.68 -19.67 -10.64
C ILE A 74 -7.43 -20.48 -10.96
N GLU A 75 -7.27 -21.60 -10.28
CA GLU A 75 -6.20 -22.58 -10.52
C GLU A 75 -6.76 -23.83 -11.19
N ASN A 76 -6.02 -24.36 -12.16
CA ASN A 76 -6.25 -25.72 -12.65
C ASN A 76 -5.44 -26.75 -11.85
N THR A 77 -6.14 -27.53 -11.03
CA THR A 77 -5.55 -28.59 -10.20
C THR A 77 -5.44 -29.96 -10.88
N ASP A 78 -5.98 -30.11 -12.09
CA ASP A 78 -5.89 -31.36 -12.86
C ASP A 78 -4.52 -31.50 -13.56
N ASP A 79 -4.14 -32.73 -13.88
CA ASP A 79 -2.93 -33.06 -14.65
C ASP A 79 -3.10 -32.94 -16.17
N SER A 80 -4.23 -32.36 -16.61
CA SER A 80 -4.55 -32.07 -18.01
C SER A 80 -5.10 -30.66 -18.22
N ASP A 81 -5.07 -30.18 -19.47
CA ASP A 81 -5.63 -28.89 -19.84
C ASP A 81 -7.15 -28.84 -19.57
N VAL A 82 -7.63 -27.78 -18.92
CA VAL A 82 -9.05 -27.54 -18.66
C VAL A 82 -9.53 -26.30 -19.40
N SER A 83 -10.62 -26.44 -20.16
CA SER A 83 -11.32 -25.30 -20.76
C SER A 83 -12.37 -24.75 -19.80
N LEU A 84 -12.34 -23.44 -19.60
CA LEU A 84 -13.34 -22.68 -18.84
C LEU A 84 -14.52 -22.21 -19.71
N GLU A 85 -14.64 -22.67 -20.96
CA GLU A 85 -15.79 -22.35 -21.80
C GLU A 85 -17.11 -22.76 -21.12
N GLY A 86 -18.00 -21.78 -20.93
CA GLY A 86 -19.32 -22.00 -20.34
C GLY A 86 -19.34 -22.03 -18.81
N TRP A 87 -18.20 -21.89 -18.12
CA TRP A 87 -18.14 -21.74 -16.67
C TRP A 87 -18.63 -20.36 -16.23
N TYR A 88 -19.03 -20.22 -14.97
CA TYR A 88 -19.51 -18.95 -14.41
C TYR A 88 -18.80 -18.57 -13.11
N LEU A 89 -18.63 -17.26 -12.89
CA LEU A 89 -18.36 -16.68 -11.58
C LEU A 89 -19.60 -15.96 -11.06
N THR A 90 -19.77 -15.99 -9.74
CA THR A 90 -20.82 -15.25 -9.05
C THR A 90 -20.38 -14.82 -7.65
N ASP A 91 -20.94 -13.71 -7.20
CA ASP A 91 -20.92 -13.20 -5.82
C ASP A 91 -22.30 -13.40 -5.12
N ASP A 92 -23.32 -13.89 -5.85
CA ASP A 92 -24.68 -14.08 -5.35
C ASP A 92 -25.05 -15.58 -5.40
N PRO A 93 -25.20 -16.26 -4.25
CA PRO A 93 -25.55 -17.67 -4.22
C PRO A 93 -26.97 -17.96 -4.76
N LYS A 94 -27.77 -16.92 -5.05
CA LYS A 94 -29.10 -17.03 -5.68
C LYS A 94 -29.05 -16.85 -7.20
N ASP A 95 -27.95 -16.36 -7.76
CA ASP A 95 -27.70 -16.24 -9.20
C ASP A 95 -26.34 -16.87 -9.56
N LEU A 96 -26.33 -18.18 -9.74
CA LEU A 96 -25.12 -18.95 -10.05
C LEU A 96 -24.54 -18.70 -11.45
N THR A 97 -25.23 -17.91 -12.29
CA THR A 97 -24.83 -17.65 -13.68
C THR A 97 -24.52 -16.18 -13.95
N LYS A 98 -24.21 -15.41 -12.89
CA LYS A 98 -24.09 -13.94 -12.93
C LYS A 98 -23.08 -13.43 -13.97
N TRP A 99 -21.93 -14.10 -14.09
CA TRP A 99 -20.90 -13.75 -15.08
C TRP A 99 -20.33 -15.00 -15.76
N THR A 100 -20.41 -15.08 -17.08
CA THR A 100 -19.84 -16.19 -17.86
C THR A 100 -18.36 -15.94 -18.15
N ILE A 101 -17.51 -16.90 -17.81
CA ILE A 101 -16.07 -16.87 -18.14
C ILE A 101 -15.92 -17.10 -19.66
N PRO A 102 -15.15 -16.26 -20.38
CA PRO A 102 -14.87 -16.51 -21.80
C PRO A 102 -14.05 -17.79 -22.00
N ALA A 103 -13.96 -18.28 -23.24
CA ALA A 103 -13.29 -19.54 -23.57
C ALA A 103 -11.76 -19.45 -23.38
N VAL A 104 -11.31 -19.57 -22.12
CA VAL A 104 -9.91 -19.65 -21.70
C VAL A 104 -9.56 -21.10 -21.40
N THR A 105 -8.35 -21.53 -21.78
CA THR A 105 -7.83 -22.87 -21.46
C THR A 105 -6.67 -22.74 -20.49
N LEU A 106 -6.73 -23.44 -19.36
CA LEU A 106 -5.67 -23.51 -18.36
C LEU A 106 -4.92 -24.83 -18.51
N ARG A 107 -3.59 -24.79 -18.58
CA ARG A 107 -2.76 -26.02 -18.50
C ARG A 107 -2.68 -26.51 -17.05
N PRO A 108 -2.14 -27.71 -16.79
CA PRO A 108 -1.93 -28.17 -15.43
C PRO A 108 -1.11 -27.19 -14.59
N ASN A 109 -1.62 -26.80 -13.43
CA ASN A 109 -1.04 -25.81 -12.52
C ASN A 109 -0.95 -24.38 -13.09
N ASP A 110 -1.67 -24.07 -14.17
CA ASP A 110 -1.84 -22.68 -14.62
C ASP A 110 -2.89 -21.96 -13.75
N PHE A 111 -2.72 -20.65 -13.66
CA PHE A 111 -3.59 -19.73 -12.93
C PHE A 111 -4.24 -18.72 -13.88
N LEU A 112 -5.43 -18.24 -13.54
CA LEU A 112 -6.14 -17.17 -14.23
C LEU A 112 -6.62 -16.12 -13.25
N ILE A 113 -6.13 -14.90 -13.41
CA ILE A 113 -6.56 -13.73 -12.63
C ILE A 113 -7.71 -13.03 -13.35
N ILE A 114 -8.76 -12.69 -12.62
CA ILE A 114 -9.95 -11.99 -13.09
C ILE A 114 -10.27 -10.85 -12.13
N PHE A 115 -10.34 -9.61 -12.62
CA PHE A 115 -10.66 -8.45 -11.80
C PHE A 115 -12.17 -8.30 -11.57
N ALA A 116 -12.61 -8.26 -10.33
CA ALA A 116 -13.98 -7.97 -9.95
C ALA A 116 -14.22 -6.44 -9.89
N SER A 117 -14.51 -5.84 -11.05
CA SER A 117 -14.46 -4.38 -11.25
C SER A 117 -15.69 -3.74 -11.90
N LYS A 118 -16.71 -4.52 -12.25
CA LYS A 118 -17.86 -4.11 -13.10
C LYS A 118 -17.52 -3.70 -14.54
N LYS A 119 -16.26 -3.75 -14.98
CA LYS A 119 -15.85 -3.37 -16.35
C LYS A 119 -16.33 -4.38 -17.42
N ASN A 120 -16.66 -5.60 -17.03
CA ASN A 120 -17.24 -6.65 -17.89
C ASN A 120 -16.43 -6.93 -19.18
N ARG A 121 -15.11 -7.08 -19.06
CA ARG A 121 -14.20 -7.39 -20.18
C ARG A 121 -14.08 -8.90 -20.34
N VAL A 122 -14.40 -9.40 -21.53
CA VAL A 122 -14.56 -10.83 -21.84
C VAL A 122 -13.74 -11.31 -23.03
N GLU A 123 -12.75 -10.54 -23.49
CA GLU A 123 -11.87 -10.97 -24.57
C GLU A 123 -10.94 -12.09 -24.07
N PRO A 124 -10.97 -13.33 -24.61
CA PRO A 124 -10.21 -14.45 -24.06
C PRO A 124 -8.70 -14.25 -24.02
N THR A 125 -8.14 -13.40 -24.89
CA THR A 125 -6.71 -13.08 -24.91
C THR A 125 -6.36 -11.80 -24.15
N GLY A 126 -7.34 -11.13 -23.54
CA GLY A 126 -7.18 -9.89 -22.78
C GLY A 126 -7.26 -10.11 -21.27
N ILE A 127 -7.13 -9.03 -20.51
CA ILE A 127 -7.37 -9.03 -19.07
C ILE A 127 -8.88 -9.08 -18.82
N LEU A 128 -9.29 -9.99 -17.95
CA LEU A 128 -10.70 -10.27 -17.71
C LEU A 128 -11.23 -9.46 -16.55
N HIS A 129 -12.45 -8.95 -16.71
CA HIS A 129 -13.15 -8.19 -15.68
C HIS A 129 -14.58 -8.69 -15.54
N THR A 130 -15.02 -8.97 -14.32
CA THR A 130 -16.42 -9.35 -14.09
C THR A 130 -17.37 -8.16 -14.27
N ASN A 131 -18.68 -8.45 -14.33
CA ASN A 131 -19.74 -7.44 -14.31
C ASN A 131 -20.15 -7.04 -12.87
N PHE A 132 -19.40 -7.48 -11.86
CA PHE A 132 -19.63 -7.17 -10.44
C PHE A 132 -18.32 -6.75 -9.74
N THR A 133 -18.42 -6.38 -8.47
CA THR A 133 -17.29 -6.07 -7.55
C THR A 133 -17.49 -6.94 -6.32
N LEU A 134 -16.44 -7.28 -5.59
CA LEU A 134 -16.59 -8.03 -4.34
C LEU A 134 -16.97 -7.11 -3.18
N GLN A 135 -17.52 -7.67 -2.12
CA GLN A 135 -17.63 -7.01 -0.81
C GLN A 135 -16.89 -7.86 0.25
N PRO A 136 -16.44 -7.27 1.38
CA PRO A 136 -15.52 -7.92 2.32
C PRO A 136 -16.05 -9.16 3.05
N ASP A 137 -17.33 -9.48 2.93
CA ASP A 137 -17.98 -10.62 3.59
C ASP A 137 -18.93 -11.36 2.64
N GLU A 138 -18.82 -11.10 1.33
CA GLU A 138 -19.74 -11.63 0.32
C GLU A 138 -19.30 -13.00 -0.19
N PHE A 139 -20.30 -13.83 -0.51
CA PHE A 139 -20.10 -15.13 -1.13
C PHE A 139 -19.32 -14.98 -2.44
N ILE A 140 -18.53 -15.98 -2.79
CA ILE A 140 -17.94 -16.11 -4.13
C ILE A 140 -18.00 -17.57 -4.57
N GLY A 141 -18.39 -17.80 -5.82
CA GLY A 141 -18.53 -19.14 -6.38
C GLY A 141 -18.06 -19.25 -7.83
N LEU A 142 -17.36 -20.34 -8.11
CA LEU A 142 -17.04 -20.86 -9.43
C LEU A 142 -18.00 -22.02 -9.75
N VAL A 143 -18.73 -21.89 -10.85
CA VAL A 143 -19.84 -22.76 -11.21
C VAL A 143 -19.56 -23.44 -12.54
N GLU A 144 -19.81 -24.75 -12.60
CA GLU A 144 -19.62 -25.58 -13.79
C GLU A 144 -20.55 -25.18 -14.95
N PRO A 145 -20.27 -25.64 -16.19
CA PRO A 145 -21.07 -25.29 -17.37
C PRO A 145 -22.56 -25.66 -17.32
N ASP A 146 -22.98 -26.51 -16.38
CA ASP A 146 -24.40 -26.83 -16.18
C ASP A 146 -25.21 -25.68 -15.51
N GLY A 147 -24.51 -24.64 -15.06
CA GLY A 147 -25.05 -23.45 -14.39
C GLY A 147 -25.66 -23.72 -13.02
N ARG A 148 -25.32 -24.86 -12.38
CA ARG A 148 -25.92 -25.32 -11.12
C ARG A 148 -24.91 -25.91 -10.14
N THR A 149 -23.90 -26.61 -10.64
CA THR A 149 -22.91 -27.30 -9.81
C THR A 149 -21.80 -26.32 -9.45
N ILE A 150 -21.68 -26.02 -8.15
CA ILE A 150 -20.61 -25.19 -7.61
C ILE A 150 -19.36 -26.07 -7.52
N ALA A 151 -18.32 -25.77 -8.30
CA ALA A 151 -17.04 -26.47 -8.26
C ALA A 151 -16.17 -26.00 -7.09
N SER A 152 -16.22 -24.70 -6.80
CA SER A 152 -15.46 -24.07 -5.71
C SER A 152 -16.20 -22.83 -5.23
N SER A 153 -16.21 -22.59 -3.92
CA SER A 153 -16.83 -21.40 -3.34
C SER A 153 -16.27 -21.05 -1.98
N PHE A 154 -16.39 -19.78 -1.60
CA PHE A 154 -16.14 -19.30 -0.26
C PHE A 154 -17.35 -18.54 0.29
N ASP A 155 -17.66 -18.79 1.56
CA ASP A 155 -18.40 -17.90 2.44
C ASP A 155 -17.35 -17.25 3.36
N PRO A 156 -16.67 -16.19 2.90
CA PRO A 156 -15.45 -15.76 3.54
C PRO A 156 -15.71 -15.13 4.93
N PRO A 157 -14.74 -15.26 5.86
CA PRO A 157 -14.70 -14.38 7.03
C PRO A 157 -14.52 -12.91 6.57
N PRO A 158 -14.65 -11.93 7.49
CA PRO A 158 -14.32 -10.54 7.16
C PRO A 158 -12.94 -10.42 6.51
N GLN A 159 -12.90 -9.82 5.32
CA GLN A 159 -11.69 -9.60 4.53
C GLN A 159 -10.99 -8.30 4.96
N PHE A 160 -9.69 -8.19 4.67
CA PHE A 160 -8.86 -7.05 5.06
C PHE A 160 -8.18 -6.42 3.85
N GLU A 161 -7.84 -5.14 3.96
CA GLU A 161 -7.13 -4.40 2.91
C GLU A 161 -5.84 -5.10 2.53
N ASP A 162 -5.67 -5.39 1.23
CA ASP A 162 -4.49 -6.01 0.62
C ASP A 162 -4.09 -7.39 1.17
N ILE A 163 -4.96 -8.04 1.95
CA ILE A 163 -4.77 -9.42 2.42
C ILE A 163 -5.69 -10.32 1.60
N SER A 164 -5.11 -11.37 1.01
CA SER A 164 -5.88 -12.34 0.26
C SER A 164 -6.41 -13.46 1.14
N TYR A 165 -7.45 -14.11 0.63
CA TYR A 165 -8.03 -15.32 1.21
C TYR A 165 -8.19 -16.36 0.12
N GLY A 166 -7.97 -17.63 0.48
CA GLY A 166 -7.94 -18.69 -0.51
C GLY A 166 -7.56 -20.04 0.07
N ILE A 167 -7.19 -20.98 -0.80
CA ILE A 167 -6.77 -22.32 -0.42
C ILE A 167 -5.27 -22.35 -0.17
N GLY A 168 -4.87 -22.78 1.03
CA GLY A 168 -3.46 -22.99 1.37
C GLY A 168 -3.28 -24.09 2.40
N THR A 169 -2.04 -24.34 2.81
CA THR A 169 -1.78 -25.24 3.96
C THR A 169 -1.79 -24.41 5.25
N VAL A 170 -2.82 -24.54 6.11
CA VAL A 170 -2.87 -23.86 7.42
C VAL A 170 -2.07 -24.62 8.45
N GLY A 171 -1.32 -23.90 9.28
CA GLY A 171 -0.50 -24.47 10.35
C GLY A 171 0.90 -24.86 9.88
N ALA A 172 1.30 -24.49 8.67
CA ALA A 172 2.70 -24.47 8.31
C ALA A 172 3.47 -23.65 9.35
N SER A 173 4.40 -24.32 10.01
CA SER A 173 5.35 -23.60 10.84
C SER A 173 6.22 -22.78 9.88
N ILE A 174 6.13 -21.45 9.96
CA ILE A 174 7.26 -20.62 9.56
C ILE A 174 8.36 -21.00 10.55
N VAL A 175 9.18 -21.97 10.15
CA VAL A 175 10.47 -22.18 10.82
C VAL A 175 11.36 -21.09 10.25
N THR A 176 11.26 -19.90 10.83
CA THR A 176 12.33 -18.92 10.66
C THR A 176 13.57 -19.60 11.23
N VAL A 177 14.51 -19.96 10.38
CA VAL A 177 15.88 -20.16 10.81
C VAL A 177 16.45 -18.76 10.86
N PRO A 178 16.49 -18.08 12.03
CA PRO A 178 16.97 -16.72 12.07
C PRO A 178 18.42 -16.77 11.58
N VAL A 179 18.64 -16.14 10.45
CA VAL A 179 19.92 -15.62 10.01
C VAL A 179 19.65 -14.14 10.06
N ASP A 180 20.10 -13.43 11.08
CA ASP A 180 19.88 -11.99 11.23
C ASP A 180 21.05 -11.39 12.02
N GLN A 181 21.01 -10.10 12.32
CA GLN A 181 22.10 -9.39 13.00
C GLN A 181 22.57 -10.07 14.31
N GLY A 182 21.72 -10.86 14.98
CA GLY A 182 22.06 -11.57 16.21
C GLY A 182 22.81 -12.89 16.01
N VAL A 183 22.94 -13.37 14.78
CA VAL A 183 23.45 -14.71 14.45
C VAL A 183 24.94 -14.67 14.13
N ASN A 184 25.70 -15.56 14.75
CA ASN A 184 27.13 -15.68 14.48
C ASN A 184 27.39 -16.41 13.15
N ALA A 185 28.13 -15.76 12.26
CA ALA A 185 28.63 -16.34 11.02
C ALA A 185 30.13 -16.61 11.12
N LYS A 186 30.60 -17.61 10.36
CA LYS A 186 32.02 -17.85 10.13
C LYS A 186 32.50 -17.01 8.96
N TYR A 187 33.63 -16.32 9.10
CA TYR A 187 34.20 -15.52 8.02
C TYR A 187 35.69 -15.76 7.83
N PHE A 188 36.16 -15.59 6.60
CA PHE A 188 37.55 -15.69 6.21
C PHE A 188 37.92 -14.64 5.17
N VAL A 189 39.02 -13.93 5.41
CA VAL A 189 39.60 -12.96 4.49
C VAL A 189 40.83 -13.60 3.83
N PRO A 190 40.74 -14.03 2.56
CA PRO A 190 41.86 -14.70 1.91
C PRO A 190 42.98 -13.69 1.58
N ALA A 191 44.14 -13.83 2.24
CA ALA A 191 45.34 -13.03 1.92
C ALA A 191 46.15 -13.65 0.76
N ILE A 192 45.96 -14.95 0.54
CA ILE A 192 46.51 -15.75 -0.56
C ILE A 192 45.42 -16.70 -1.04
N ASP A 193 45.65 -17.38 -2.16
CA ASP A 193 44.74 -18.41 -2.68
C ASP A 193 44.48 -19.50 -1.62
N PRO A 194 43.22 -19.68 -1.18
CA PRO A 194 42.87 -20.65 -0.13
C PRO A 194 42.95 -22.10 -0.59
N GLY A 195 43.23 -22.36 -1.88
CA GLY A 195 43.36 -23.70 -2.43
C GLY A 195 42.05 -24.26 -3.00
N PRO A 196 42.04 -25.54 -3.40
CA PRO A 196 40.99 -26.13 -4.22
C PRO A 196 39.79 -26.66 -3.43
N GLU A 197 39.85 -26.63 -2.09
CA GLU A 197 38.75 -27.13 -1.26
C GLU A 197 37.53 -26.22 -1.38
N ASP A 198 36.36 -26.82 -1.63
CA ASP A 198 35.12 -26.05 -1.80
C ASP A 198 34.59 -25.59 -0.43
N TRP A 199 34.88 -24.35 -0.08
CA TRP A 199 34.40 -23.74 1.16
C TRP A 199 32.89 -23.46 1.16
N ARG A 200 32.14 -23.76 0.10
CA ARG A 200 30.70 -23.47 0.02
C ARG A 200 29.81 -24.64 0.46
N VAL A 201 30.40 -25.82 0.67
CA VAL A 201 29.66 -27.05 1.03
C VAL A 201 29.68 -27.34 2.54
N ALA A 202 28.71 -28.12 3.03
CA ALA A 202 28.61 -28.53 4.44
C ALA A 202 29.82 -29.29 4.96
N GLY A 203 30.50 -30.07 4.12
CA GLY A 203 31.65 -30.90 4.52
C GLY A 203 32.97 -30.14 4.74
N TYR A 204 33.04 -28.84 4.43
CA TYR A 204 34.26 -28.06 4.61
C TYR A 204 34.55 -27.74 6.07
N ASN A 205 35.81 -27.87 6.48
CA ASN A 205 36.24 -27.61 7.86
C ASN A 205 36.61 -26.13 8.06
N ASP A 206 35.66 -25.33 8.56
CA ASP A 206 35.84 -23.90 8.87
C ASP A 206 36.28 -23.63 10.33
N SER A 207 36.79 -24.63 11.06
CA SER A 207 37.21 -24.45 12.47
C SER A 207 38.30 -23.39 12.67
N ALA A 208 39.09 -23.13 11.62
CA ALA A 208 40.12 -22.09 11.60
C ALA A 208 39.59 -20.69 11.22
N TRP A 209 38.32 -20.57 10.81
CA TRP A 209 37.70 -19.30 10.44
C TRP A 209 37.27 -18.52 11.69
N SER A 210 37.38 -17.20 11.59
CA SER A 210 36.91 -16.27 12.61
C SER A 210 35.38 -16.28 12.68
N SER A 211 34.83 -15.80 13.80
CA SER A 211 33.38 -15.72 14.04
C SER A 211 33.02 -14.32 14.45
N ALA A 212 31.90 -13.80 13.92
CA ALA A 212 31.32 -12.52 14.30
C ALA A 212 29.80 -12.55 14.07
N ALA A 213 29.06 -11.70 14.78
CA ALA A 213 27.62 -11.58 14.55
C ALA A 213 27.36 -10.84 13.23
N LEU A 214 26.29 -11.21 12.55
CA LEU A 214 25.90 -10.66 11.25
C LEU A 214 25.49 -9.18 11.32
N ALA A 215 25.34 -8.63 10.12
CA ALA A 215 25.87 -7.33 9.70
C ALA A 215 27.40 -7.30 9.82
N LEU A 216 28.05 -8.01 8.87
CA LEU A 216 29.50 -8.01 8.68
C LEU A 216 29.88 -6.91 7.70
N GLY A 217 30.93 -6.15 7.98
CA GLY A 217 31.30 -5.03 7.12
C GLY A 217 32.20 -4.00 7.78
N TRP A 218 32.23 -2.80 7.22
CA TRP A 218 32.73 -1.60 7.87
C TRP A 218 32.19 -0.37 7.19
N ASP A 219 32.38 0.78 7.85
CA ASP A 219 32.16 2.08 7.26
C ASP A 219 33.15 3.07 7.88
N THR A 220 33.62 4.04 7.10
CA THR A 220 34.56 5.06 7.57
C THR A 220 33.84 6.27 8.18
N SER A 221 32.61 6.57 7.75
CA SER A 221 31.83 7.72 8.26
C SER A 221 30.32 7.71 7.94
N GLY A 222 29.77 6.61 7.47
CA GLY A 222 28.40 6.48 7.00
C GLY A 222 27.48 5.62 7.89
N PRO A 223 26.33 5.18 7.35
CA PRO A 223 25.20 4.69 8.13
C PRO A 223 25.38 3.29 8.71
N TYR A 224 26.40 2.51 8.30
CA TYR A 224 26.51 1.12 8.75
C TYR A 224 26.99 1.00 10.20
N LEU A 225 27.62 2.05 10.75
CA LEU A 225 28.27 2.00 12.08
C LEU A 225 27.33 1.56 13.21
N ASP A 226 26.05 1.91 13.12
CA ASP A 226 25.02 1.51 14.10
C ASP A 226 24.32 0.19 13.73
N LEU A 227 24.56 -0.33 12.52
CA LEU A 227 23.97 -1.56 11.98
C LEU A 227 24.86 -2.80 12.20
N LEU A 228 26.19 -2.63 12.31
CA LEU A 228 27.12 -3.77 12.42
C LEU A 228 26.86 -4.61 13.68
N GLY A 229 26.92 -5.94 13.51
CA GLY A 229 26.80 -6.88 14.63
C GLY A 229 27.97 -6.80 15.60
N SER A 230 27.83 -7.45 16.76
CA SER A 230 28.96 -7.62 17.70
C SER A 230 30.15 -8.28 16.98
N ASP A 231 31.31 -7.62 17.05
CA ASP A 231 32.54 -7.98 16.32
C ASP A 231 32.40 -8.02 14.78
N GLY A 232 31.29 -7.52 14.22
CA GLY A 232 31.00 -7.49 12.79
C GLY A 232 31.75 -6.41 12.02
N ASN A 233 32.44 -5.49 12.71
CA ASN A 233 33.32 -4.51 12.06
C ASN A 233 34.66 -5.14 11.67
N LEU A 234 34.80 -5.49 10.39
CA LEU A 234 35.95 -6.21 9.84
C LEU A 234 37.05 -5.28 9.29
N SER A 235 36.95 -3.97 9.49
CA SER A 235 37.88 -2.99 8.88
C SER A 235 39.35 -3.27 9.24
N SER A 236 39.62 -3.72 10.47
CA SER A 236 40.97 -3.96 10.96
C SER A 236 41.63 -5.22 10.40
N VAL A 237 40.83 -6.15 9.86
CA VAL A 237 41.31 -7.47 9.39
C VAL A 237 41.14 -7.66 7.88
N ALA A 238 40.18 -6.99 7.25
CA ALA A 238 39.87 -7.15 5.82
C ALA A 238 40.43 -6.02 4.95
N LYS A 239 40.35 -4.77 5.42
CA LYS A 239 40.73 -3.59 4.64
C LYS A 239 42.23 -3.60 4.34
N GLY A 240 42.57 -3.40 3.07
CA GLY A 240 43.92 -3.44 2.52
C GLY A 240 44.46 -4.86 2.26
N VAL A 241 43.73 -5.92 2.64
CA VAL A 241 44.15 -7.32 2.45
C VAL A 241 43.55 -7.87 1.16
N ASN A 242 42.23 -7.92 1.08
CA ASN A 242 41.49 -8.40 -0.09
C ASN A 242 40.15 -7.67 -0.19
N ALA A 243 39.67 -7.48 -1.42
CA ALA A 243 38.33 -6.94 -1.65
C ALA A 243 37.24 -7.98 -1.35
N SER A 244 37.58 -9.27 -1.37
CA SER A 244 36.65 -10.38 -1.09
C SER A 244 36.72 -10.85 0.37
N ILE A 245 35.56 -11.15 0.95
CA ILE A 245 35.40 -11.88 2.21
C ILE A 245 34.48 -13.07 1.98
N PHE A 246 34.88 -14.23 2.49
CA PHE A 246 34.06 -15.43 2.45
C PHE A 246 33.32 -15.57 3.78
N VAL A 247 32.03 -15.88 3.71
CA VAL A 247 31.15 -16.00 4.87
C VAL A 247 30.36 -17.31 4.78
N ARG A 248 30.28 -18.06 5.87
CA ARG A 248 29.54 -19.32 5.99
C ARG A 248 28.59 -19.26 7.18
N ILE A 249 27.35 -19.66 6.94
CA ILE A 249 26.26 -19.64 7.91
C ILE A 249 25.59 -21.02 7.89
N PRO A 250 25.73 -21.83 8.95
CA PRO A 250 25.02 -23.09 9.06
C PRO A 250 23.54 -22.83 9.35
N ILE A 251 22.67 -23.46 8.56
CA ILE A 251 21.22 -23.47 8.75
C ILE A 251 20.74 -24.91 8.92
N THR A 252 19.74 -25.16 9.74
CA THR A 252 19.19 -26.50 9.96
C THR A 252 17.84 -26.63 9.27
N ILE A 253 17.71 -27.64 8.40
CA ILE A 253 16.48 -27.99 7.70
C ILE A 253 16.15 -29.44 8.03
N ASP A 254 15.12 -29.67 8.84
CA ASP A 254 14.79 -31.02 9.32
C ASP A 254 14.26 -31.91 8.18
N ASP A 255 13.33 -31.38 7.38
CA ASP A 255 12.74 -32.06 6.24
C ASP A 255 12.78 -31.17 4.98
N PRO A 256 13.73 -31.39 4.05
CA PRO A 256 13.79 -30.66 2.79
C PRO A 256 12.54 -30.80 1.93
N SER A 257 11.82 -31.92 2.02
CA SER A 257 10.61 -32.14 1.22
C SER A 257 9.42 -31.33 1.72
N ALA A 258 9.51 -30.83 2.96
CA ALA A 258 8.53 -29.91 3.51
C ALA A 258 8.78 -28.46 3.06
N VAL A 259 10.00 -28.08 2.65
CA VAL A 259 10.28 -26.69 2.28
C VAL A 259 9.50 -26.30 1.02
N GLN A 260 8.66 -25.28 1.14
CA GLN A 260 7.83 -24.72 0.06
C GLN A 260 8.45 -23.47 -0.53
N ARG A 261 9.08 -22.63 0.30
CA ARG A 261 9.63 -21.33 -0.10
C ARG A 261 10.86 -20.98 0.72
N MET A 262 11.83 -20.32 0.10
CA MET A 262 13.01 -19.76 0.78
C MET A 262 13.23 -18.33 0.28
N VAL A 263 13.07 -17.37 1.18
CA VAL A 263 13.19 -15.95 0.87
C VAL A 263 14.42 -15.39 1.57
N LEU A 264 15.28 -14.70 0.83
CA LEU A 264 16.47 -14.04 1.35
C LEU A 264 16.34 -12.53 1.18
N ASP A 265 16.16 -11.82 2.29
CA ASP A 265 16.34 -10.38 2.35
C ASP A 265 17.83 -10.10 2.55
N LEU A 266 18.46 -9.29 1.70
CA LEU A 266 19.90 -9.09 1.69
C LEU A 266 20.26 -7.62 1.63
N ASN A 267 20.92 -7.12 2.67
CA ASN A 267 21.66 -5.86 2.64
C ASN A 267 23.11 -6.16 2.24
N TRP A 268 23.59 -5.58 1.16
CA TRP A 268 24.93 -5.89 0.62
C TRP A 268 25.60 -4.68 -0.04
N GLU A 269 26.93 -4.62 0.02
CA GLU A 269 27.78 -3.64 -0.69
C GLU A 269 29.21 -4.19 -0.82
N ASP A 270 29.92 -4.02 -1.94
CA ASP A 270 29.53 -3.46 -3.26
C ASP A 270 29.04 -4.55 -4.23
N GLY A 271 29.31 -5.81 -3.91
CA GLY A 271 29.10 -7.00 -4.75
C GLY A 271 28.96 -8.25 -3.90
N VAL A 272 28.14 -9.20 -4.33
CA VAL A 272 27.87 -10.42 -3.56
C VAL A 272 27.54 -11.60 -4.46
N VAL A 273 28.04 -12.77 -4.09
CA VAL A 273 27.62 -14.06 -4.68
C VAL A 273 27.21 -14.97 -3.55
N GLY A 274 25.98 -15.47 -3.60
CA GLY A 274 25.42 -16.38 -2.62
C GLY A 274 25.40 -17.82 -3.13
N TYR A 275 25.60 -18.77 -2.20
CA TYR A 275 25.57 -20.20 -2.44
C TYR A 275 24.77 -20.93 -1.38
N LEU A 276 24.07 -21.98 -1.78
CA LEU A 276 23.41 -22.94 -0.90
C LEU A 276 24.00 -24.32 -1.16
N ASN A 277 24.70 -24.88 -0.17
CA ASN A 277 25.39 -26.17 -0.26
C ASN A 277 26.32 -26.31 -1.48
N GLY A 278 26.99 -25.23 -1.88
CA GLY A 278 27.92 -25.20 -3.02
C GLY A 278 27.31 -24.74 -4.33
N GLU A 279 25.99 -24.80 -4.47
CA GLU A 279 25.27 -24.34 -5.67
C GLU A 279 24.97 -22.85 -5.58
N GLN A 280 25.21 -22.09 -6.65
CA GLN A 280 24.97 -20.65 -6.68
C GLN A 280 23.47 -20.34 -6.64
N ILE A 281 23.06 -19.39 -5.80
CA ILE A 281 21.66 -18.95 -5.65
C ILE A 281 21.44 -17.49 -6.05
N LEU A 282 22.47 -16.64 -6.02
CA LEU A 282 22.43 -15.26 -6.50
C LEU A 282 23.82 -14.76 -6.85
N SER A 283 23.91 -13.69 -7.66
CA SER A 283 25.16 -13.06 -8.04
C SER A 283 24.93 -11.62 -8.48
N GLU A 284 25.22 -10.67 -7.61
CA GLU A 284 25.05 -9.23 -7.86
C GLU A 284 26.40 -8.50 -7.87
N ASN A 285 26.58 -7.63 -8.87
CA ASN A 285 27.83 -6.90 -9.12
C ASN A 285 29.10 -7.77 -9.13
N ALA A 286 28.99 -9.09 -9.28
CA ALA A 286 30.12 -10.00 -9.25
C ALA A 286 30.73 -10.20 -10.65
N PRO A 287 32.06 -10.34 -10.78
CA PRO A 287 32.71 -10.61 -12.05
C PRO A 287 32.52 -12.08 -12.46
N ASN A 288 32.47 -12.36 -13.76
CA ASN A 288 32.44 -13.71 -14.31
C ASN A 288 33.69 -13.96 -15.19
N PRO A 289 34.57 -14.93 -14.87
CA PRO A 289 34.49 -15.90 -13.76
C PRO A 289 34.80 -15.28 -12.39
N ILE A 290 34.28 -15.92 -11.34
CA ILE A 290 34.56 -15.57 -9.93
C ILE A 290 35.87 -16.22 -9.49
N ALA A 291 36.72 -15.45 -8.81
CA ALA A 291 37.96 -15.88 -8.17
C ALA A 291 37.99 -15.45 -6.70
N TRP A 292 38.89 -16.03 -5.91
CA TRP A 292 38.99 -15.76 -4.46
C TRP A 292 39.37 -14.31 -4.11
N ASN A 293 39.95 -13.57 -5.06
CA ASN A 293 40.34 -12.17 -4.95
C ASN A 293 39.55 -11.25 -5.89
N SER A 294 38.35 -11.70 -6.30
CA SER A 294 37.44 -10.89 -7.10
C SER A 294 37.08 -9.59 -6.41
N ARG A 295 36.70 -8.61 -7.24
CA ARG A 295 36.22 -7.29 -6.84
C ARG A 295 34.85 -7.09 -7.44
N ALA A 296 34.02 -6.29 -6.78
CA ALA A 296 32.76 -5.86 -7.37
C ALA A 296 33.00 -5.12 -8.69
N THR A 297 32.14 -5.37 -9.67
CA THR A 297 32.19 -4.79 -11.03
C THR A 297 31.63 -3.38 -11.09
N SER A 298 30.78 -3.02 -10.14
CA SER A 298 30.22 -1.70 -9.93
C SER A 298 30.03 -1.45 -8.43
N SER A 299 29.71 -0.22 -8.04
CA SER A 299 29.45 0.13 -6.64
C SER A 299 27.95 0.06 -6.34
N HIS A 300 27.60 -0.35 -5.12
CA HIS A 300 26.23 -0.33 -4.60
C HIS A 300 26.12 0.69 -3.46
N THR A 301 25.45 1.82 -3.71
CA THR A 301 25.51 2.99 -2.81
C THR A 301 24.92 2.72 -1.42
N ASP A 302 25.40 3.41 -0.40
CA ASP A 302 24.96 3.25 1.01
C ASP A 302 23.45 3.38 1.19
N SER A 303 22.82 4.32 0.47
CA SER A 303 21.38 4.54 0.56
C SER A 303 20.55 3.37 0.04
N LEU A 304 21.12 2.57 -0.86
CA LEU A 304 20.51 1.33 -1.35
C LEU A 304 20.90 0.16 -0.44
N ALA A 305 22.17 0.06 -0.02
CA ALA A 305 22.66 -1.03 0.80
C ALA A 305 21.99 -1.16 2.18
N VAL A 306 21.45 -0.07 2.76
CA VAL A 306 20.69 -0.11 4.03
C VAL A 306 19.22 -0.56 3.88
N VAL A 307 18.74 -0.70 2.64
CA VAL A 307 17.43 -1.28 2.32
C VAL A 307 17.67 -2.70 1.80
N PRO A 308 17.05 -3.75 2.37
CA PRO A 308 17.29 -5.10 1.89
C PRO A 308 16.68 -5.30 0.49
N ASP A 309 17.43 -5.97 -0.39
CA ASP A 309 16.88 -6.57 -1.60
C ASP A 309 16.31 -7.95 -1.27
N THR A 310 15.10 -8.26 -1.75
CA THR A 310 14.44 -9.55 -1.48
C THR A 310 14.62 -10.50 -2.67
N TYR A 311 15.15 -11.70 -2.40
CA TYR A 311 15.37 -12.76 -3.38
C TYR A 311 14.55 -14.01 -3.04
N GLU A 312 13.76 -14.51 -3.98
CA GLU A 312 13.24 -15.87 -3.95
C GLU A 312 14.35 -16.85 -4.37
N LEU A 313 14.74 -17.73 -3.46
CA LEU A 313 15.79 -18.69 -3.73
C LEU A 313 15.22 -19.95 -4.38
N ASP A 314 15.75 -20.32 -5.54
CA ASP A 314 15.55 -21.69 -6.05
C ASP A 314 16.36 -22.67 -5.19
N PHE A 315 15.67 -23.46 -4.37
CA PHE A 315 16.27 -24.48 -3.50
C PHE A 315 16.13 -25.91 -4.05
N THR A 316 15.55 -26.07 -5.25
CA THR A 316 15.19 -27.37 -5.82
C THR A 316 16.41 -28.27 -5.96
N GLY A 317 16.41 -29.40 -5.23
CA GLY A 317 17.51 -30.37 -5.23
C GLY A 317 18.80 -29.89 -4.53
N LYS A 318 18.81 -28.70 -3.91
CA LYS A 318 19.98 -28.12 -3.24
C LYS A 318 20.02 -28.39 -1.73
N LEU A 319 18.88 -28.73 -1.13
CA LEU A 319 18.74 -28.97 0.31
C LEU A 319 19.00 -30.42 0.71
N VAL A 320 19.55 -30.60 1.92
CA VAL A 320 19.71 -31.89 2.60
C VAL A 320 19.05 -31.85 3.98
N SER A 321 18.62 -33.00 4.49
CA SER A 321 18.10 -33.09 5.87
C SER A 321 19.25 -32.87 6.86
N GLY A 322 19.00 -32.04 7.88
CA GLY A 322 19.99 -31.58 8.86
C GLY A 322 20.68 -30.27 8.46
N THR A 323 21.99 -30.21 8.63
CA THR A 323 22.77 -28.98 8.42
C THR A 323 23.00 -28.69 6.94
N ASN A 324 22.60 -27.50 6.50
CA ASN A 324 22.90 -26.91 5.20
C ASN A 324 23.80 -25.67 5.40
N ILE A 325 24.55 -25.27 4.39
CA ILE A 325 25.41 -24.08 4.41
C ILE A 325 24.86 -23.03 3.45
N LEU A 326 24.50 -21.88 4.02
CA LEU A 326 24.36 -20.64 3.27
C LEU A 326 25.71 -19.93 3.29
N ALA A 327 26.26 -19.65 2.11
CA ALA A 327 27.60 -19.10 1.95
C ALA A 327 27.60 -17.87 1.05
N PHE A 328 28.43 -16.88 1.37
CA PHE A 328 28.55 -15.64 0.59
C PHE A 328 30.00 -15.29 0.32
N GLN A 329 30.30 -14.88 -0.91
CA GLN A 329 31.50 -14.08 -1.20
C GLN A 329 31.04 -12.63 -1.38
N VAL A 330 31.26 -11.80 -0.36
CA VAL A 330 31.01 -10.36 -0.42
C VAL A 330 32.27 -9.64 -0.89
N MET A 331 32.10 -8.64 -1.74
CA MET A 331 33.17 -8.00 -2.51
C MET A 331 33.01 -6.49 -2.47
N ASN A 332 34.10 -5.78 -2.17
CA ASN A 332 34.20 -4.36 -2.45
C ASN A 332 34.72 -4.12 -3.88
N THR A 333 34.51 -2.93 -4.45
CA THR A 333 35.17 -2.48 -5.70
C THR A 333 36.70 -2.38 -5.58
N SER A 334 37.24 -2.24 -4.36
CA SER A 334 38.68 -2.27 -4.10
C SER A 334 39.04 -2.83 -2.71
N PRO A 335 40.26 -3.38 -2.51
CA PRO A 335 40.70 -3.83 -1.19
C PRO A 335 40.73 -2.71 -0.14
N ASN A 336 40.77 -1.44 -0.54
CA ASN A 336 40.81 -0.29 0.37
C ASN A 336 39.48 0.48 0.43
N GLY A 337 38.37 -0.17 0.06
CA GLY A 337 37.03 0.42 0.07
C GLY A 337 36.71 1.20 1.35
N SER A 338 35.94 2.27 1.21
CA SER A 338 35.47 3.09 2.34
C SER A 338 34.59 2.28 3.29
N ASP A 339 33.91 1.28 2.75
CA ASP A 339 32.75 0.62 3.30
C ASP A 339 32.65 -0.84 2.80
N LEU A 340 31.86 -1.67 3.48
CA LEU A 340 31.43 -3.01 3.04
C LEU A 340 30.20 -3.35 3.88
N LEU A 341 29.19 -4.03 3.32
CA LEU A 341 28.07 -4.57 4.10
C LEU A 341 27.66 -5.96 3.62
N LEU A 342 27.35 -6.83 4.58
CA LEU A 342 26.63 -8.09 4.38
C LEU A 342 25.74 -8.36 5.61
N LEU A 343 24.43 -8.22 5.43
CA LEU A 343 23.41 -8.64 6.38
C LEU A 343 22.35 -9.46 5.63
N PRO A 344 22.46 -10.79 5.63
CA PRO A 344 21.45 -11.68 5.09
C PRO A 344 20.37 -11.96 6.14
N LYS A 345 19.13 -12.03 5.69
CA LYS A 345 17.99 -12.54 6.44
C LYS A 345 17.23 -13.60 5.66
N LEU A 346 17.37 -14.85 6.09
CA LEU A 346 16.75 -15.99 5.45
C LEU A 346 15.45 -16.38 6.17
N THR A 347 14.36 -16.46 5.42
CA THR A 347 13.08 -17.02 5.84
C THR A 347 12.83 -18.32 5.11
N VAL A 348 12.62 -19.41 5.85
CA VAL A 348 12.27 -20.72 5.29
C VAL A 348 10.84 -21.04 5.64
N VAL A 349 10.09 -21.46 4.64
CA VAL A 349 8.67 -21.77 4.76
C VAL A 349 8.50 -23.25 4.49
N SER A 350 7.96 -23.99 5.47
CA SER A 350 7.81 -25.45 5.39
C SER A 350 6.37 -25.89 5.60
N LYS A 351 5.92 -26.85 4.78
CA LYS A 351 4.66 -27.58 4.90
C LYS A 351 4.64 -28.39 6.19
N ASP A 352 3.64 -28.17 7.05
CA ASP A 352 3.27 -29.19 8.04
C ASP A 352 2.43 -30.25 7.31
N ALA A 353 2.98 -31.46 7.15
CA ALA A 353 2.38 -32.55 6.39
C ALA A 353 1.13 -33.17 7.05
N THR A 354 0.63 -32.60 8.16
CA THR A 354 -0.48 -33.17 8.92
C THR A 354 -1.88 -32.69 8.48
N ASN A 355 -1.99 -31.57 7.76
CA ASN A 355 -3.29 -31.01 7.32
C ASN A 355 -3.35 -30.84 5.80
N GLY A 356 -4.48 -31.23 5.19
CA GLY A 356 -4.77 -30.98 3.78
C GLY A 356 -5.03 -29.49 3.50
N ASP A 357 -5.19 -29.16 2.22
CA ASP A 357 -5.61 -27.84 1.73
C ASP A 357 -6.85 -27.33 2.51
N VAL A 358 -6.75 -26.10 3.03
CA VAL A 358 -7.81 -25.45 3.82
C VAL A 358 -7.86 -23.95 3.51
N ALA A 359 -9.04 -23.37 3.72
CA ALA A 359 -9.25 -21.94 3.53
C ALA A 359 -8.47 -21.11 4.57
N ALA A 360 -7.73 -20.10 4.13
CA ALA A 360 -6.80 -19.35 4.96
C ALA A 360 -6.52 -17.95 4.42
N PHE A 361 -5.96 -17.10 5.27
CA PHE A 361 -5.47 -15.79 4.88
C PHE A 361 -3.99 -15.81 4.50
N PHE A 362 -3.59 -14.94 3.58
CA PHE A 362 -2.20 -14.71 3.21
C PHE A 362 -1.89 -13.21 3.29
N GLU A 363 -0.87 -12.85 4.10
CA GLU A 363 -0.48 -11.43 4.30
C GLU A 363 0.02 -10.79 3.02
N GLU A 364 0.65 -11.57 2.15
CA GLU A 364 1.16 -11.13 0.86
C GLU A 364 0.44 -11.96 -0.21
N PRO A 365 -0.47 -11.35 -0.99
CA PRO A 365 -1.14 -12.05 -2.07
C PRO A 365 -0.16 -12.57 -3.13
N THR A 366 -0.51 -13.69 -3.79
CA THR A 366 0.40 -14.42 -4.69
C THR A 366 -0.14 -14.60 -6.12
N PRO A 367 -0.63 -13.52 -6.77
CA PRO A 367 -1.29 -13.62 -8.07
C PRO A 367 -0.38 -14.26 -9.13
N GLY A 368 -0.91 -15.29 -9.80
CA GLY A 368 -0.27 -16.07 -10.85
C GLY A 368 0.64 -17.20 -10.34
N THR A 369 0.68 -17.45 -9.04
CA THR A 369 1.59 -18.41 -8.41
C THR A 369 0.93 -19.16 -7.25
N PRO A 370 1.46 -20.33 -6.83
CA PRO A 370 0.93 -21.04 -5.68
C PRO A 370 0.97 -20.22 -4.39
N ASN A 371 -0.13 -20.26 -3.62
CA ASN A 371 -0.25 -19.57 -2.34
C ASN A 371 0.86 -19.94 -1.34
N SER A 372 1.33 -18.93 -0.60
CA SER A 372 2.15 -19.13 0.60
C SER A 372 1.35 -19.89 1.68
N PRO A 373 1.96 -20.35 2.79
CA PRO A 373 1.15 -20.97 3.82
C PRO A 373 0.18 -20.02 4.49
N GLY A 374 -1.01 -20.57 4.73
CA GLY A 374 -2.14 -19.83 5.24
C GLY A 374 -2.04 -19.55 6.73
N LYS A 375 -2.48 -18.36 7.14
CA LYS A 375 -2.70 -17.99 8.54
C LYS A 375 -4.17 -18.09 8.92
N LEU A 376 -4.43 -18.36 10.20
CA LEU A 376 -5.78 -18.26 10.77
C LEU A 376 -6.28 -16.81 10.76
N ALA A 377 -7.59 -16.64 10.88
CA ALA A 377 -8.22 -15.34 11.05
C ALA A 377 -7.62 -14.60 12.26
N PRO A 378 -7.36 -13.28 12.14
CA PRO A 378 -6.86 -12.50 13.26
C PRO A 378 -7.87 -12.46 14.41
N ALA A 379 -7.35 -12.26 15.61
CA ALA A 379 -8.16 -11.82 16.74
C ALA A 379 -8.27 -10.29 16.76
N TYR A 380 -9.38 -9.76 17.26
CA TYR A 380 -9.64 -8.33 17.32
C TYR A 380 -9.50 -7.80 18.75
N VAL A 381 -9.27 -6.49 18.87
CA VAL A 381 -9.34 -5.78 20.14
C VAL A 381 -10.57 -4.89 20.11
N THR A 382 -11.40 -4.97 21.15
CA THR A 382 -12.42 -3.97 21.44
C THR A 382 -11.90 -3.07 22.56
N VAL A 383 -11.93 -1.76 22.31
CA VAL A 383 -11.62 -0.72 23.31
C VAL A 383 -12.95 -0.18 23.84
N ASP A 384 -13.18 -0.29 25.16
CA ASP A 384 -14.47 0.10 25.77
C ASP A 384 -14.74 1.60 25.79
N THR A 385 -13.69 2.40 25.55
CA THR A 385 -13.72 3.85 25.61
C THR A 385 -13.27 4.43 24.26
N PRO A 386 -14.14 5.16 23.53
CA PRO A 386 -13.77 5.75 22.26
C PRO A 386 -12.80 6.94 22.43
N THR A 387 -12.15 7.33 21.34
CA THR A 387 -11.40 8.60 21.24
C THR A 387 -12.26 9.76 21.77
N ARG A 388 -11.68 10.57 22.68
CA ARG A 388 -12.41 11.67 23.32
C ARG A 388 -11.47 12.69 23.95
N THR A 389 -12.05 13.81 24.34
CA THR A 389 -11.40 14.79 25.21
C THR A 389 -11.79 14.60 26.68
N PHE A 390 -11.00 15.15 27.60
CA PHE A 390 -11.31 15.21 29.04
C PHE A 390 -10.59 16.35 29.79
N THR A 391 -11.23 16.90 30.83
CA THR A 391 -10.81 18.15 31.50
C THR A 391 -10.25 17.97 32.91
N SER A 392 -10.53 16.85 33.57
CA SER A 392 -9.99 16.51 34.89
C SER A 392 -10.19 15.03 35.20
N GLY A 393 -9.48 14.53 36.22
CA GLY A 393 -9.52 13.12 36.63
C GLY A 393 -8.69 12.21 35.74
N SER A 394 -8.99 10.92 35.78
CA SER A 394 -8.44 9.90 34.90
C SER A 394 -9.55 9.20 34.12
N ILE A 395 -9.23 8.73 32.94
CA ILE A 395 -10.07 7.81 32.16
C ILE A 395 -9.57 6.39 32.45
N SER A 396 -10.48 5.46 32.73
CA SER A 396 -10.15 4.04 32.76
C SER A 396 -10.54 3.43 31.42
N VAL A 397 -9.60 2.78 30.75
CA VAL A 397 -9.78 2.16 29.43
C VAL A 397 -9.61 0.66 29.57
N GLY A 398 -10.64 -0.10 29.23
CA GLY A 398 -10.64 -1.55 29.16
C GLY A 398 -10.42 -2.04 27.72
N LEU A 399 -9.60 -3.08 27.59
CA LEU A 399 -9.40 -3.81 26.35
C LEU A 399 -9.94 -5.23 26.49
N THR A 400 -10.63 -5.72 25.47
CA THR A 400 -11.09 -7.11 25.38
C THR A 400 -10.86 -7.68 24.00
N SER A 401 -10.74 -9.00 23.88
CA SER A 401 -10.77 -9.71 22.60
C SER A 401 -11.89 -10.73 22.64
N GLU A 402 -12.51 -10.97 21.49
CA GLU A 402 -13.46 -12.06 21.27
C GLU A 402 -12.81 -13.44 21.41
N ASN A 403 -11.48 -13.53 21.31
CA ASN A 403 -10.72 -14.76 21.49
C ASN A 403 -9.93 -14.75 22.81
N THR A 404 -10.31 -15.59 23.76
CA THR A 404 -9.65 -15.67 25.07
C THR A 404 -8.21 -16.22 25.04
N ASN A 405 -7.79 -16.82 23.92
CA ASN A 405 -6.42 -17.30 23.71
C ASN A 405 -5.53 -16.27 23.02
N ALA A 406 -6.08 -15.11 22.63
CA ALA A 406 -5.30 -14.03 22.05
C ALA A 406 -4.62 -13.19 23.15
N THR A 407 -3.37 -12.84 22.92
CA THR A 407 -2.63 -11.89 23.76
C THR A 407 -2.85 -10.48 23.23
N ILE A 408 -3.40 -9.58 24.05
CA ILE A 408 -3.57 -8.18 23.70
C ILE A 408 -2.30 -7.41 24.09
N ARG A 409 -1.69 -6.72 23.13
CA ARG A 409 -0.53 -5.85 23.31
C ARG A 409 -0.91 -4.41 23.03
N TYR A 410 -0.24 -3.47 23.69
CA TYR A 410 -0.50 -2.04 23.50
C TYR A 410 0.76 -1.19 23.56
N THR A 411 0.69 0.01 22.99
CA THR A 411 1.72 1.03 23.06
C THR A 411 1.09 2.41 23.32
N THR A 412 1.85 3.30 23.94
CA THR A 412 1.45 4.71 24.15
C THR A 412 2.41 5.71 23.51
N ASP A 413 3.53 5.20 23.00
CA ASP A 413 4.55 5.94 22.25
C ASP A 413 4.26 5.92 20.73
N GLY A 414 3.10 5.40 20.32
CA GLY A 414 2.56 5.34 18.96
C GLY A 414 3.30 4.43 17.98
N SER A 415 4.29 3.67 18.46
CA SER A 415 4.80 2.51 17.73
C SER A 415 3.69 1.48 17.52
N ILE A 416 3.79 0.68 16.46
CA ILE A 416 2.83 -0.41 16.22
C ILE A 416 3.05 -1.49 17.30
N PRO A 417 2.00 -1.95 18.01
CA PRO A 417 2.16 -3.04 18.97
C PRO A 417 2.66 -4.31 18.28
N THR A 418 3.68 -4.94 18.85
CA THR A 418 4.31 -6.18 18.34
C THR A 418 4.30 -7.28 19.41
N ASN A 419 4.32 -8.54 18.97
CA ASN A 419 4.51 -9.73 19.80
C ASN A 419 5.80 -10.48 19.44
N ASP A 420 6.72 -9.82 18.73
CA ASP A 420 7.99 -10.40 18.29
C ASP A 420 8.91 -10.66 19.48
N LEU A 421 9.62 -11.80 19.44
CA LEU A 421 10.50 -12.20 20.53
C LEU A 421 11.65 -11.20 20.67
N GLY A 422 11.83 -10.62 21.86
CA GLY A 422 12.88 -9.64 22.16
C GLY A 422 12.50 -8.18 21.92
N SER A 423 11.38 -7.92 21.22
CA SER A 423 10.84 -6.57 20.97
C SER A 423 9.35 -6.43 21.29
N ALA A 424 8.71 -7.46 21.85
CA ALA A 424 7.29 -7.46 22.19
C ALA A 424 6.87 -6.27 23.05
N SER A 425 5.76 -5.65 22.69
CA SER A 425 5.16 -4.54 23.41
C SER A 425 4.56 -4.98 24.76
N PRO A 426 4.24 -4.06 25.68
CA PRO A 426 3.54 -4.38 26.91
C PRO A 426 2.25 -5.19 26.69
N GLU A 427 2.08 -6.26 27.47
CA GLU A 427 0.85 -7.06 27.50
C GLU A 427 -0.22 -6.38 28.35
N TYR A 428 -1.45 -6.35 27.85
CA TYR A 428 -2.60 -5.87 28.60
C TYR A 428 -3.06 -6.94 29.61
N THR A 429 -2.93 -6.61 30.90
CA THR A 429 -3.29 -7.52 32.01
C THR A 429 -4.41 -6.95 32.90
N GLY A 430 -4.85 -5.72 32.64
CA GLY A 430 -5.90 -5.03 33.39
C GLY A 430 -6.09 -3.59 32.90
N SER A 431 -7.17 -2.94 33.32
CA SER A 431 -7.58 -1.63 32.81
C SER A 431 -6.46 -0.59 32.85
N LEU A 432 -6.31 0.15 31.75
CA LEU A 432 -5.35 1.24 31.63
C LEU A 432 -5.93 2.50 32.28
N THR A 433 -5.09 3.28 32.96
CA THR A 433 -5.48 4.56 33.56
C THR A 433 -4.80 5.69 32.79
N ILE A 434 -5.59 6.54 32.14
CA ILE A 434 -5.14 7.66 31.33
C ILE A 434 -5.35 8.96 32.12
N THR A 435 -4.27 9.67 32.45
CA THR A 435 -4.29 10.93 33.21
C THR A 435 -3.96 12.15 32.37
N ASP A 436 -3.23 11.94 31.28
CA ASP A 436 -2.66 12.98 30.43
C ASP A 436 -2.95 12.67 28.97
N ASN A 437 -2.61 13.61 28.09
CA ASN A 437 -2.75 13.43 26.65
C ASN A 437 -2.04 12.15 26.18
N THR A 438 -2.79 11.19 25.65
CA THR A 438 -2.28 9.84 25.35
C THR A 438 -2.80 9.32 24.02
N LEU A 439 -1.89 8.81 23.19
CA LEU A 439 -2.21 8.01 22.01
C LEU A 439 -2.09 6.55 22.37
N LEU A 440 -3.20 5.81 22.43
CA LEU A 440 -3.20 4.39 22.70
C LEU A 440 -3.29 3.63 21.37
N ARG A 441 -2.36 2.71 21.12
CA ARG A 441 -2.47 1.75 20.01
C ARG A 441 -2.53 0.35 20.58
N THR A 442 -3.40 -0.49 20.04
CA THR A 442 -3.61 -1.86 20.55
C THR A 442 -3.68 -2.87 19.41
N ARG A 443 -3.29 -4.10 19.67
CA ARG A 443 -3.31 -5.21 18.71
C ARG A 443 -3.44 -6.53 19.44
N ALA A 444 -4.22 -7.47 18.91
CA ALA A 444 -4.33 -8.83 19.45
C ALA A 444 -3.47 -9.81 18.64
N PHE A 445 -2.87 -10.77 19.33
CA PHE A 445 -2.02 -11.81 18.75
C PHE A 445 -2.55 -13.17 19.14
N LEU A 446 -3.06 -13.92 18.16
CA LEU A 446 -3.48 -15.30 18.32
C LEU A 446 -2.42 -16.20 17.67
N PRO A 447 -1.87 -17.22 18.36
CA PRO A 447 -0.89 -18.11 17.78
C PRO A 447 -1.38 -18.76 16.47
N GLY A 448 -0.57 -18.67 15.41
CA GLY A 448 -0.89 -19.21 14.07
C GLY A 448 -1.86 -18.36 13.23
N ALA A 449 -2.32 -17.23 13.75
CA ALA A 449 -3.17 -16.29 13.03
C ALA A 449 -2.38 -15.12 12.42
N LEU A 450 -3.04 -14.38 11.52
CA LEU A 450 -2.65 -13.01 11.23
C LEU A 450 -2.58 -12.21 12.53
N ALA A 451 -1.62 -11.30 12.63
CA ALA A 451 -1.64 -10.33 13.71
C ALA A 451 -2.85 -9.40 13.54
N GLY A 452 -3.61 -9.20 14.61
CA GLY A 452 -4.89 -8.47 14.59
C GLY A 452 -4.82 -7.09 13.96
N PRO A 453 -5.93 -6.48 13.55
CA PRO A 453 -5.90 -5.08 13.13
C PRO A 453 -5.35 -4.20 14.26
N ILE A 454 -4.68 -3.11 13.88
CA ILE A 454 -4.24 -2.11 14.85
C ILE A 454 -5.44 -1.22 15.17
N GLU A 455 -5.70 -1.00 16.45
CA GLU A 455 -6.74 -0.07 16.90
C GLU A 455 -6.07 1.13 17.57
N THR A 456 -6.25 2.33 17.01
CA THR A 456 -5.70 3.58 17.55
C THR A 456 -6.79 4.46 18.19
N HIS A 457 -6.62 4.80 19.47
CA HIS A 457 -7.49 5.70 20.22
C HIS A 457 -6.70 6.89 20.78
N ALA A 458 -7.24 8.09 20.62
CA ALA A 458 -6.64 9.33 21.12
C ALA A 458 -7.42 9.87 22.32
N TYR A 459 -6.73 10.16 23.41
CA TYR A 459 -7.33 10.74 24.61
C TYR A 459 -6.72 12.12 24.87
N PHE A 460 -7.45 13.16 24.50
CA PHE A 460 -6.97 14.54 24.55
C PHE A 460 -7.29 15.19 25.90
N ARG A 461 -6.26 15.46 26.70
CA ARG A 461 -6.40 16.15 27.98
C ARG A 461 -6.47 17.66 27.74
N LEU A 462 -7.60 18.29 28.04
CA LEU A 462 -7.82 19.74 27.84
C LEU A 462 -7.55 20.55 29.12
N GLU A 463 -6.72 21.57 29.03
CA GLU A 463 -6.65 22.63 30.04
C GLU A 463 -7.94 23.47 30.06
N SER A 464 -8.14 24.29 31.10
CA SER A 464 -9.41 24.99 31.32
C SER A 464 -9.77 25.95 30.19
N ASP A 465 -8.78 26.62 29.60
CA ASP A 465 -8.97 27.56 28.50
C ASP A 465 -9.38 26.85 27.20
N ALA A 466 -8.75 25.72 26.88
CA ALA A 466 -9.12 24.87 25.75
C ALA A 466 -10.53 24.26 25.94
N ALA A 467 -10.87 23.85 27.16
CA ALA A 467 -12.18 23.29 27.49
C ALA A 467 -13.33 24.31 27.37
N GLU A 468 -13.09 25.57 27.72
CA GLU A 468 -14.07 26.65 27.66
C GLU A 468 -14.26 27.23 26.24
N PHE A 469 -13.35 26.91 25.31
CA PHE A 469 -13.41 27.43 23.96
C PHE A 469 -14.63 26.91 23.19
N THR A 470 -15.33 27.84 22.53
CA THR A 470 -16.38 27.54 21.56
C THR A 470 -16.27 28.48 20.37
N SER A 471 -16.73 28.06 19.19
CA SER A 471 -16.79 28.91 17.99
C SER A 471 -18.04 28.60 17.17
N ASN A 472 -18.47 29.50 16.28
CA ASN A 472 -19.48 29.19 15.27
C ASN A 472 -18.86 28.53 14.02
N LEU A 473 -17.52 28.45 13.97
CA LEU A 473 -16.78 27.68 12.98
C LEU A 473 -16.47 26.27 13.53
N PRO A 474 -16.31 25.25 12.66
CA PRO A 474 -15.74 23.98 13.07
C PRO A 474 -14.38 24.15 13.74
N THR A 475 -14.08 23.32 14.72
CA THR A 475 -12.79 23.31 15.42
C THR A 475 -12.00 22.07 15.01
N ILE A 476 -10.74 22.25 14.64
CA ILE A 476 -9.81 21.17 14.31
C ILE A 476 -8.70 21.15 15.34
N LEU A 477 -8.50 20.00 15.98
CA LEU A 477 -7.34 19.70 16.81
C LEU A 477 -6.42 18.78 16.03
N ILE A 478 -5.16 19.21 15.82
CA ILE A 478 -4.06 18.33 15.40
C ILE A 478 -3.11 18.16 16.57
N ASP A 479 -2.75 16.91 16.88
CA ASP A 479 -1.94 16.57 18.06
C ASP A 479 -0.91 15.49 17.74
N ASN A 480 0.35 15.72 18.12
CA ASN A 480 1.42 14.74 17.95
C ASN A 480 1.85 14.05 19.25
N PHE A 481 1.22 14.34 20.38
CA PHE A 481 1.52 13.78 21.70
C PHE A 481 2.98 14.03 22.13
N GLY A 482 3.52 15.21 21.83
CA GLY A 482 4.86 15.62 22.27
C GLY A 482 6.02 15.11 21.41
N ARG A 483 5.77 14.60 20.19
CA ARG A 483 6.77 13.95 19.31
C ARG A 483 7.66 14.90 18.50
N GLY A 484 7.82 16.14 18.96
CA GLY A 484 8.70 17.11 18.33
C GLY A 484 7.98 18.06 17.36
N ASN A 485 8.74 18.65 16.44
CA ASN A 485 8.27 19.76 15.61
C ASN A 485 7.79 19.28 14.24
N ILE A 486 6.74 19.93 13.73
CA ILE A 486 6.29 19.72 12.34
C ILE A 486 7.41 20.11 11.36
N PRO A 487 7.77 19.23 10.40
CA PRO A 487 8.79 19.48 9.39
C PRO A 487 8.59 20.78 8.60
N SER A 488 9.69 21.33 8.07
CA SER A 488 9.69 22.56 7.27
C SER A 488 9.02 22.37 5.90
N ALA A 489 8.70 23.49 5.26
CA ALA A 489 8.22 23.47 3.88
C ALA A 489 9.31 22.90 2.96
N GLY A 490 8.94 21.92 2.14
CA GLY A 490 9.84 21.20 1.23
C GLY A 490 10.43 19.91 1.81
N ALA A 491 10.20 19.59 3.09
CA ALA A 491 10.58 18.30 3.64
C ALA A 491 9.81 17.16 2.96
N THR A 492 10.47 16.04 2.69
CA THR A 492 9.84 14.85 2.07
C THR A 492 9.11 13.97 3.07
N ASN A 493 9.44 14.10 4.36
CA ASN A 493 8.77 13.40 5.45
C ASN A 493 7.64 14.22 6.07
N ARG A 494 6.71 13.51 6.71
CA ARG A 494 5.61 14.07 7.50
C ARG A 494 5.73 13.61 8.95
N LEU A 495 5.30 14.43 9.88
CA LEU A 495 5.19 14.05 11.28
C LEU A 495 3.87 13.32 11.51
N PRO A 496 3.87 12.11 12.08
CA PRO A 496 2.65 11.42 12.48
C PRO A 496 1.90 12.19 13.57
N MET A 497 0.61 12.38 13.39
CA MET A 497 -0.30 13.10 14.29
C MET A 497 -1.69 12.46 14.26
N MET A 498 -2.56 12.90 15.16
CA MET A 498 -4.00 12.70 15.09
C MET A 498 -4.67 14.01 14.71
N MET A 499 -5.71 13.93 13.88
CA MET A 499 -6.64 15.03 13.62
C MET A 499 -8.02 14.68 14.17
N ALA A 500 -8.61 15.59 14.95
CA ALA A 500 -9.98 15.52 15.43
C ALA A 500 -10.76 16.78 15.00
N ILE A 501 -11.93 16.59 14.41
CA ILE A 501 -12.81 17.67 13.94
C ILE A 501 -14.07 17.71 14.80
N PHE A 502 -14.43 18.90 15.28
CA PHE A 502 -15.63 19.16 16.09
C PHE A 502 -16.51 20.15 15.35
N GLU A 503 -17.65 19.69 14.82
CA GLU A 503 -18.59 20.52 14.10
C GLU A 503 -19.52 21.29 15.06
N PRO A 504 -20.00 22.47 14.66
CA PRO A 504 -20.96 23.22 15.46
C PRO A 504 -22.26 22.44 15.73
N LYS A 505 -22.66 22.38 17.00
CA LYS A 505 -23.94 21.79 17.46
C LYS A 505 -24.87 22.87 18.00
N ASP A 506 -26.18 22.66 17.93
CA ASP A 506 -27.16 23.60 18.49
C ASP A 506 -27.08 23.57 20.01
N ILE A 507 -26.68 24.69 20.61
CA ILE A 507 -26.63 24.88 22.07
C ILE A 507 -27.94 25.47 22.64
N GLY A 508 -28.97 25.60 21.80
CA GLY A 508 -30.29 26.13 22.12
C GLY A 508 -30.65 27.35 21.28
N GLY A 509 -31.92 27.40 20.85
CA GLY A 509 -32.44 28.55 20.09
C GLY A 509 -31.89 28.68 18.67
N GLY A 510 -31.35 27.60 18.08
CA GLY A 510 -30.74 27.61 16.75
C GLY A 510 -29.33 28.20 16.73
N VAL A 511 -28.69 28.38 17.88
CA VAL A 511 -27.33 28.90 17.98
C VAL A 511 -26.35 27.75 17.86
N MET A 512 -25.63 27.69 16.74
CA MET A 512 -24.64 26.64 16.46
C MET A 512 -23.27 27.00 17.04
N ARG A 513 -22.70 26.11 17.89
CA ARG A 513 -21.36 26.26 18.45
C ARG A 513 -20.58 24.96 18.44
N SER A 514 -19.33 25.00 17.96
CA SER A 514 -18.35 23.94 18.15
C SER A 514 -17.82 24.00 19.58
N SER A 515 -17.43 22.84 20.11
CA SER A 515 -16.73 22.70 21.38
C SER A 515 -15.92 21.41 21.37
N MET A 516 -14.68 21.46 21.86
CA MET A 516 -13.87 20.26 22.03
C MET A 516 -14.39 19.33 23.13
N LEU A 517 -15.41 19.75 23.92
CA LEU A 517 -16.08 18.88 24.90
C LEU A 517 -17.14 17.96 24.26
N ASN A 518 -17.55 18.25 23.02
CA ASN A 518 -18.39 17.34 22.26
C ASN A 518 -17.54 16.13 21.81
N PRO A 519 -18.16 14.96 21.57
CA PRO A 519 -17.50 13.91 20.79
C PRO A 519 -17.03 14.47 19.44
N PRO A 520 -15.82 14.12 18.98
CA PRO A 520 -15.37 14.53 17.65
C PRO A 520 -16.24 13.89 16.57
N ASP A 521 -16.55 14.66 15.53
CA ASP A 521 -17.33 14.21 14.36
C ASP A 521 -16.47 13.42 13.36
N LEU A 522 -15.17 13.70 13.33
CA LEU A 522 -14.19 12.95 12.55
C LEU A 522 -12.89 12.85 13.35
N VAL A 523 -12.33 11.65 13.39
CA VAL A 523 -10.99 11.37 13.93
C VAL A 523 -10.22 10.58 12.87
N THR A 524 -8.99 10.98 12.61
CA THR A 524 -8.09 10.22 11.74
C THR A 524 -6.65 10.33 12.19
N ARG A 525 -5.89 9.26 11.94
CA ARG A 525 -4.42 9.37 11.86
C ARG A 525 -4.07 10.20 10.64
N MET A 526 -2.97 10.95 10.73
CA MET A 526 -2.49 11.80 9.65
C MET A 526 -0.99 12.09 9.74
N GLY A 527 -0.40 12.48 8.63
CA GLY A 527 0.92 13.09 8.55
C GLY A 527 0.85 14.59 8.25
N SER A 528 1.63 15.43 8.95
CA SER A 528 1.70 16.87 8.66
C SER A 528 3.13 17.35 8.39
N ARG A 529 3.23 18.32 7.47
CA ARG A 529 4.41 19.17 7.26
C ARG A 529 3.97 20.60 7.01
N LYS A 530 4.85 21.57 7.26
CA LYS A 530 4.63 22.94 6.79
C LYS A 530 4.62 22.97 5.27
N ARG A 531 3.87 23.89 4.68
CA ARG A 531 3.81 24.06 3.21
C ARG A 531 3.95 25.52 2.78
N GLY A 532 4.17 25.70 1.48
CA GLY A 532 4.29 26.99 0.83
C GLY A 532 5.75 27.34 0.53
N SER A 533 6.01 27.92 -0.63
CA SER A 533 7.36 28.33 -1.04
C SER A 533 7.72 29.66 -0.37
N SER A 534 7.07 30.76 -0.74
CA SER A 534 7.29 32.07 -0.11
C SER A 534 6.63 32.20 1.27
N SER A 535 5.65 31.35 1.58
CA SER A 535 4.92 31.37 2.85
C SER A 535 5.41 30.36 3.89
N GLY A 536 6.36 29.48 3.53
CA GLY A 536 6.84 28.42 4.40
C GLY A 536 7.61 28.88 5.65
N GLY A 537 8.01 30.16 5.70
CA GLY A 537 8.68 30.79 6.83
C GLY A 537 7.80 31.73 7.66
N TRP A 538 6.50 31.78 7.42
CA TRP A 538 5.60 32.68 8.15
C TRP A 538 5.46 32.27 9.62
N PRO A 539 5.33 33.22 10.57
CA PRO A 539 5.02 32.89 11.96
C PRO A 539 3.79 31.99 12.08
N LYS A 540 2.70 32.36 11.40
CA LYS A 540 1.49 31.54 11.23
C LYS A 540 1.57 30.76 9.91
N ASN A 541 2.16 29.57 9.98
CA ASN A 541 2.46 28.71 8.83
C ASN A 541 1.20 28.08 8.22
N HIS A 542 1.33 27.60 6.98
CA HIS A 542 0.35 26.69 6.38
C HIS A 542 0.77 25.24 6.64
N PHE A 543 -0.19 24.32 6.73
CA PHE A 543 0.06 22.89 6.83
C PHE A 543 -0.47 22.14 5.61
N SER A 544 0.29 21.15 5.15
CA SER A 544 -0.21 20.05 4.33
C SER A 544 -0.45 18.89 5.27
N VAL A 545 -1.67 18.36 5.25
CA VAL A 545 -2.16 17.27 6.09
C VAL A 545 -2.55 16.11 5.17
N GLU A 546 -2.08 14.92 5.47
CA GLU A 546 -2.37 13.71 4.70
C GLU A 546 -2.98 12.70 5.66
N ALA A 547 -4.21 12.25 5.40
CA ALA A 547 -4.89 11.27 6.22
C ALA A 547 -4.33 9.88 5.92
N TRP A 548 -4.10 9.12 6.98
CA TRP A 548 -3.46 7.81 6.91
C TRP A 548 -4.36 6.71 7.46
N THR A 549 -4.09 5.48 7.06
CA THR A 549 -4.60 4.27 7.72
C THR A 549 -3.96 4.15 9.12
N GLU A 550 -4.01 2.96 9.69
CA GLU A 550 -3.23 2.68 10.89
C GLU A 550 -1.71 2.73 10.64
N ASN A 551 -1.25 2.54 9.41
CA ASN A 551 0.16 2.66 9.07
C ASN A 551 0.50 4.09 8.63
N ASP A 552 1.68 4.56 9.03
CA ASP A 552 2.16 5.85 8.59
C ASP A 552 2.52 5.79 7.09
N TYR A 553 2.21 6.87 6.35
CA TYR A 553 2.38 6.98 4.89
C TYR A 553 1.53 6.03 4.04
N GLU A 554 0.60 5.29 4.64
CA GLU A 554 -0.44 4.56 3.90
C GLU A 554 -1.70 5.43 3.88
N GLU A 555 -2.10 5.88 2.69
CA GLU A 555 -3.15 6.89 2.51
C GLU A 555 -4.54 6.36 2.88
N LYS A 556 -5.36 7.23 3.47
CA LYS A 556 -6.76 6.94 3.78
C LYS A 556 -7.66 8.08 3.35
N ASP A 557 -8.60 7.78 2.47
CA ASP A 557 -9.62 8.74 2.09
C ASP A 557 -10.58 9.05 3.25
N ILE A 558 -10.75 10.34 3.54
CA ILE A 558 -11.68 10.86 4.53
C ILE A 558 -12.62 11.89 3.91
N LYS A 559 -13.74 12.22 4.58
CA LYS A 559 -14.75 13.18 4.12
C LYS A 559 -15.00 14.29 5.15
N PRO A 560 -14.01 15.17 5.40
CA PRO A 560 -14.17 16.21 6.41
C PRO A 560 -15.20 17.24 5.97
N LEU A 561 -16.11 17.63 6.88
CA LEU A 561 -17.01 18.79 6.71
C LEU A 561 -17.86 18.74 5.42
N GLY A 562 -18.24 17.53 4.99
CA GLY A 562 -19.03 17.31 3.77
C GLY A 562 -18.25 17.43 2.45
N PHE A 563 -16.91 17.48 2.51
CA PHE A 563 -16.07 17.41 1.31
C PHE A 563 -16.09 15.99 0.72
N GLY A 564 -15.61 15.87 -0.51
CA GLY A 564 -15.48 14.57 -1.18
C GLY A 564 -14.40 13.72 -0.54
N ALA A 565 -14.43 12.41 -0.82
CA ALA A 565 -13.42 11.49 -0.29
C ALA A 565 -12.05 11.84 -0.88
N ASP A 566 -11.05 12.02 -0.01
CA ASP A 566 -9.65 12.19 -0.38
C ASP A 566 -8.75 12.07 0.86
N ASN A 567 -7.45 11.90 0.66
CA ASN A 567 -6.46 11.81 1.73
C ASN A 567 -5.66 13.11 1.92
N ASP A 568 -5.61 14.00 0.93
CA ASP A 568 -4.62 15.09 0.86
C ASP A 568 -5.29 16.46 1.10
N TRP A 569 -4.96 17.14 2.20
CA TRP A 569 -5.65 18.33 2.69
C TRP A 569 -4.71 19.50 3.02
N ILE A 570 -5.27 20.71 3.05
CA ILE A 570 -4.52 21.95 3.34
C ILE A 570 -5.18 22.69 4.51
N LEU A 571 -4.38 23.07 5.49
CA LEU A 571 -4.75 24.09 6.48
C LEU A 571 -4.00 25.37 6.15
N GLY A 572 -4.69 26.31 5.50
CA GLY A 572 -4.12 27.58 5.05
C GLY A 572 -4.35 28.74 6.02
N SER A 573 -3.29 29.47 6.38
CA SER A 573 -3.38 30.64 7.25
C SER A 573 -3.69 31.95 6.51
N PHE A 574 -3.16 32.12 5.30
CA PHE A 574 -3.34 33.22 4.31
C PHE A 574 -3.23 34.68 4.81
N TYR A 575 -2.96 34.90 6.09
CA TYR A 575 -3.10 36.19 6.76
C TYR A 575 -2.15 37.31 6.30
N GLN A 576 -1.01 36.96 5.70
CA GLN A 576 0.03 37.93 5.34
C GLN A 576 -0.44 38.88 4.24
N PHE A 577 -1.03 38.34 3.18
CA PHE A 577 -1.52 39.11 2.03
C PHE A 577 -3.05 39.25 2.05
N ASP A 578 -3.75 38.20 2.49
CA ASP A 578 -5.20 38.19 2.63
C ASP A 578 -5.60 38.32 4.11
N ARG A 579 -5.64 39.55 4.61
CA ARG A 579 -6.15 39.82 5.97
C ARG A 579 -7.66 39.57 6.12
N ALA A 580 -8.38 39.47 5.01
CA ALA A 580 -9.81 39.16 5.03
C ALA A 580 -10.05 37.64 5.15
N LEU A 581 -9.05 36.82 4.84
CA LEU A 581 -9.07 35.35 4.84
C LEU A 581 -10.09 34.71 3.87
N ILE A 582 -10.77 35.50 3.05
CA ILE A 582 -11.88 35.04 2.21
C ILE A 582 -11.58 35.08 0.72
N ARG A 583 -10.44 35.62 0.26
CA ARG A 583 -10.22 35.84 -1.18
C ARG A 583 -10.14 34.54 -1.98
N ASN A 584 -9.39 33.57 -1.46
CA ASN A 584 -9.37 32.20 -1.97
C ASN A 584 -10.77 31.55 -1.90
N PRO A 585 -11.41 31.42 -0.72
CA PRO A 585 -12.76 30.85 -0.62
C PRO A 585 -13.80 31.50 -1.55
N PHE A 586 -13.78 32.82 -1.66
CA PHE A 586 -14.75 33.60 -2.44
C PHE A 586 -14.67 33.24 -3.93
N ILE A 587 -13.48 33.33 -4.54
CA ILE A 587 -13.36 33.11 -5.97
C ILE A 587 -13.50 31.62 -6.34
N TYR A 588 -13.07 30.72 -5.44
CA TYR A 588 -13.33 29.28 -5.61
C TYR A 588 -14.83 28.99 -5.58
N ASP A 589 -15.59 29.70 -4.74
CA ASP A 589 -17.04 29.58 -4.71
C ASP A 589 -17.71 30.11 -5.98
N VAL A 590 -17.28 31.28 -6.47
CA VAL A 590 -17.75 31.81 -7.76
C VAL A 590 -17.48 30.83 -8.91
N SER A 591 -16.29 30.22 -8.96
CA SER A 591 -15.97 29.19 -9.96
C SER A 591 -16.94 28.01 -9.90
N ARG A 592 -17.22 27.49 -8.71
CA ARG A 592 -18.18 26.38 -8.54
C ARG A 592 -19.60 26.78 -8.94
N GLN A 593 -20.03 28.01 -8.65
CA GLN A 593 -21.35 28.51 -9.02
C GLN A 593 -21.55 28.60 -10.55
N ILE A 594 -20.47 28.80 -11.32
CA ILE A 594 -20.50 28.78 -12.79
C ILE A 594 -20.26 27.38 -13.38
N GLY A 595 -20.21 26.34 -12.54
CA GLY A 595 -20.06 24.94 -12.97
C GLY A 595 -18.62 24.49 -13.21
N ARG A 596 -17.62 25.28 -12.79
CA ARG A 596 -16.19 24.91 -12.89
C ARG A 596 -15.65 24.46 -11.54
N TYR A 597 -15.05 23.27 -11.50
CA TYR A 597 -14.41 22.79 -10.29
C TYR A 597 -13.37 23.80 -9.78
N ALA A 598 -13.41 24.07 -8.48
CA ALA A 598 -12.38 24.76 -7.72
C ALA A 598 -12.42 24.22 -6.29
N ALA A 599 -11.25 24.16 -5.65
CA ALA A 599 -11.08 23.58 -4.33
C ALA A 599 -12.13 24.09 -3.34
N ARG A 600 -12.87 23.16 -2.72
CA ARG A 600 -13.76 23.44 -1.60
C ARG A 600 -12.95 23.89 -0.40
N THR A 601 -13.52 24.82 0.34
CA THR A 601 -12.85 25.47 1.47
C THR A 601 -13.82 25.73 2.60
N GLN A 602 -13.37 25.60 3.85
CA GLN A 602 -14.13 25.88 5.04
C GLN A 602 -13.24 26.59 6.07
N HIS A 603 -13.69 27.72 6.61
CA HIS A 603 -13.00 28.36 7.73
C HIS A 603 -13.16 27.51 9.00
N VAL A 604 -12.08 27.36 9.75
CA VAL A 604 -11.99 26.54 10.96
C VAL A 604 -11.15 27.21 12.02
N GLU A 605 -11.40 26.86 13.28
CA GLU A 605 -10.51 27.18 14.40
C GLU A 605 -9.47 26.08 14.54
N LEU A 606 -8.19 26.42 14.37
CA LEU A 606 -7.12 25.43 14.47
C LEU A 606 -6.47 25.43 15.86
N TRP A 607 -6.36 24.24 16.44
CA TRP A 607 -5.53 23.92 17.59
C TRP A 607 -4.42 22.97 17.14
N ASN A 608 -3.17 23.33 17.40
CA ASN A 608 -1.99 22.56 17.01
C ASN A 608 -1.14 22.28 18.25
N ASN A 609 -1.39 21.13 18.87
CA ASN A 609 -0.67 20.70 20.07
C ASN A 609 0.54 19.85 19.68
N LEU A 610 1.73 20.33 20.05
CA LEU A 610 3.00 19.62 19.85
C LEU A 610 3.65 19.18 21.17
N ARG A 611 2.88 19.22 22.26
CA ARG A 611 3.36 19.09 23.64
C ARG A 611 2.49 18.10 24.41
N ASN A 612 2.34 18.32 25.71
CA ASN A 612 1.57 17.47 26.61
C ASN A 612 0.06 17.73 26.45
N ASN A 613 -0.57 18.41 27.41
CA ASN A 613 -2.00 18.65 27.43
C ASN A 613 -2.37 19.84 26.54
N VAL A 614 -3.56 19.81 25.96
CA VAL A 614 -4.04 20.84 25.03
C VAL A 614 -4.47 22.06 25.83
N GLY A 615 -3.75 23.17 25.67
CA GLY A 615 -4.05 24.44 26.34
C GLY A 615 -4.04 25.62 25.39
N GLY A 616 -4.33 26.83 25.86
CA GLY A 616 -4.52 28.02 25.02
C GLY A 616 -3.30 28.44 24.20
N ASN A 617 -2.10 27.99 24.57
CA ASN A 617 -0.89 28.18 23.78
C ASN A 617 -0.88 27.34 22.47
N ASP A 618 -1.74 26.34 22.38
CA ASP A 618 -1.90 25.49 21.20
C ASP A 618 -2.95 26.03 20.23
N TYR A 619 -3.66 27.12 20.59
CA TYR A 619 -4.62 27.78 19.70
C TYR A 619 -3.91 28.64 18.64
N PHE A 620 -4.13 28.30 17.37
CA PHE A 620 -3.50 28.94 16.21
C PHE A 620 -4.45 29.91 15.48
N GLY A 621 -5.71 30.00 15.92
CA GLY A 621 -6.73 30.89 15.37
C GLY A 621 -7.37 30.37 14.10
N VAL A 622 -8.02 31.27 13.36
CA VAL A 622 -8.74 30.93 12.12
C VAL A 622 -7.78 30.47 11.02
N TYR A 623 -8.11 29.33 10.43
CA TYR A 623 -7.49 28.75 9.22
C TYR A 623 -8.57 28.45 8.19
N THR A 624 -8.16 28.19 6.96
CA THR A 624 -9.01 27.63 5.91
C THR A 624 -8.60 26.17 5.68
N LEU A 625 -9.47 25.22 6.03
CA LEU A 625 -9.36 23.85 5.52
C LEU A 625 -9.71 23.89 4.03
N GLY A 626 -8.90 23.29 3.18
CA GLY A 626 -9.17 23.21 1.75
C GLY A 626 -8.63 21.95 1.10
N GLU A 627 -9.24 21.60 -0.02
CA GLU A 627 -8.75 20.53 -0.90
C GLU A 627 -7.38 20.87 -1.48
N ARG A 628 -6.51 19.86 -1.58
CA ARG A 628 -5.36 19.93 -2.47
C ARG A 628 -5.85 19.72 -3.91
N LEU A 629 -5.31 20.48 -4.85
CA LEU A 629 -5.59 20.24 -6.27
C LEU A 629 -4.85 18.98 -6.70
N ASP A 630 -5.61 17.95 -7.02
CA ASP A 630 -5.09 16.65 -7.41
C ASP A 630 -6.13 15.84 -8.19
N ARG A 631 -5.69 14.70 -8.72
CA ARG A 631 -6.56 13.72 -9.38
C ARG A 631 -7.57 13.15 -8.38
N GLY A 632 -8.83 13.10 -8.79
CA GLY A 632 -9.87 12.41 -8.01
C GLY A 632 -11.26 12.67 -8.56
N LYS A 633 -12.18 11.70 -8.42
CA LYS A 633 -13.57 11.80 -8.91
C LYS A 633 -14.35 12.99 -8.34
N SER A 634 -13.98 13.43 -7.13
CA SER A 634 -14.58 14.61 -6.48
C SER A 634 -13.76 15.90 -6.65
N ARG A 635 -12.66 15.81 -7.42
CA ARG A 635 -11.67 16.87 -7.68
C ARG A 635 -11.45 17.03 -9.19
N ILE A 636 -10.21 16.84 -9.67
CA ILE A 636 -9.86 16.86 -11.09
C ILE A 636 -9.97 15.42 -11.60
N ASP A 637 -11.04 15.13 -12.32
CA ASP A 637 -11.34 13.79 -12.82
C ASP A 637 -10.58 13.54 -14.13
N VAL A 638 -9.37 13.00 -14.02
CA VAL A 638 -8.57 12.51 -15.15
C VAL A 638 -8.22 11.04 -14.94
N ASP A 639 -8.15 10.31 -16.03
CA ASP A 639 -7.84 8.87 -16.06
C ASP A 639 -6.46 8.59 -15.49
N ARG A 640 -6.33 7.48 -14.75
CA ARG A 640 -5.03 7.05 -14.23
C ARG A 640 -4.15 6.54 -15.39
N LEU A 641 -2.84 6.69 -15.26
CA LEU A 641 -1.88 6.12 -16.22
C LEU A 641 -1.85 4.59 -16.12
N ASN A 642 -2.02 3.93 -17.27
CA ASN A 642 -1.83 2.49 -17.48
C ASN A 642 -0.33 2.13 -17.70
N PRO A 643 0.31 1.33 -16.81
CA PRO A 643 1.72 0.98 -16.94
C PRO A 643 2.02 -0.09 -18.01
N THR A 644 1.05 -0.94 -18.39
CA THR A 644 1.21 -2.01 -19.40
C THR A 644 1.17 -1.50 -20.83
N ILE A 645 0.59 -0.31 -21.08
CA ILE A 645 0.70 0.40 -22.36
C ILE A 645 2.13 0.94 -22.59
N LEU A 646 2.95 1.06 -21.54
CA LEU A 646 4.30 1.64 -21.60
C LEU A 646 5.34 0.75 -22.30
N GLU A 647 5.12 -0.57 -22.40
CA GLU A 647 6.04 -1.52 -23.06
C GLU A 647 5.87 -1.59 -24.59
N ASN A 648 4.79 -1.03 -25.14
CA ASN A 648 4.60 -0.98 -26.58
C ASN A 648 5.41 0.18 -27.18
N ASN A 649 6.58 -0.16 -27.72
CA ASN A 649 7.46 0.67 -28.54
C ASN A 649 6.69 1.67 -29.45
N PHE A 650 6.54 2.91 -29.00
CA PHE A 650 6.09 3.99 -29.86
C PHE A 650 7.24 4.38 -30.79
N GLY A 651 7.18 3.95 -32.06
CA GLY A 651 8.04 4.51 -33.10
C GLY A 651 7.84 6.02 -33.15
N ASN A 652 8.94 6.78 -33.21
CA ASN A 652 8.97 8.25 -33.29
C ASN A 652 7.83 8.82 -34.15
N GLY A 653 6.78 9.31 -33.50
CA GLY A 653 5.59 9.80 -34.21
C GLY A 653 4.39 10.00 -33.30
N GLY A 654 4.47 10.97 -32.39
CA GLY A 654 3.27 11.59 -31.80
C GLY A 654 2.40 12.26 -32.89
N PRO A 655 1.23 12.82 -32.55
CA PRO A 655 0.10 12.95 -33.46
C PRO A 655 0.38 13.61 -34.81
N GLY A 656 -0.16 12.98 -35.84
CA GLY A 656 -0.33 13.44 -37.22
C GLY A 656 -1.55 12.69 -37.75
N ASN A 657 -2.06 13.09 -38.92
CA ASN A 657 -3.43 12.89 -39.45
C ASN A 657 -4.15 11.51 -39.41
N LEU A 658 -3.67 10.45 -38.73
CA LEU A 658 -4.21 9.09 -38.90
C LEU A 658 -4.33 8.21 -37.63
N ALA A 659 -4.29 8.77 -36.42
CA ALA A 659 -4.74 8.04 -35.22
C ALA A 659 -5.76 8.90 -34.45
N PRO A 660 -6.85 8.32 -33.91
CA PRO A 660 -7.64 9.03 -32.89
C PRO A 660 -6.66 9.48 -31.81
N PHE A 661 -6.83 10.69 -31.28
CA PHE A 661 -5.95 11.36 -30.32
C PHE A 661 -5.57 10.53 -29.06
N ASP A 662 -6.11 9.32 -28.93
CA ASP A 662 -6.33 8.58 -27.69
C ASP A 662 -5.72 7.16 -27.71
N ALA A 663 -5.30 6.66 -28.87
CA ALA A 663 -4.79 5.30 -29.01
C ALA A 663 -3.35 5.12 -28.48
N GLN A 664 -2.67 6.21 -28.10
CA GLN A 664 -1.23 6.23 -27.80
C GLN A 664 -0.86 6.69 -26.39
N ILE A 665 -1.82 7.13 -25.57
CA ILE A 665 -1.55 7.59 -24.19
C ILE A 665 -2.22 6.69 -23.16
N SER A 666 -1.50 6.46 -22.08
CA SER A 666 -1.87 5.54 -21.01
C SER A 666 -2.90 6.10 -20.02
N GLY A 667 -3.06 7.42 -19.93
CA GLY A 667 -4.00 8.08 -19.02
C GLY A 667 -4.09 9.60 -19.26
N GLY A 668 -4.55 10.35 -18.25
CA GLY A 668 -4.65 11.80 -18.28
C GLY A 668 -3.53 12.52 -17.51
N TYR A 669 -3.48 13.84 -17.62
CA TYR A 669 -2.45 14.67 -17.00
C TYR A 669 -3.05 15.87 -16.28
N ILE A 670 -2.42 16.27 -15.18
CA ILE A 670 -2.63 17.55 -14.50
C ILE A 670 -1.27 18.23 -14.41
N PHE A 671 -1.19 19.46 -14.88
CA PHE A 671 0.05 20.22 -14.87
C PHE A 671 -0.25 21.70 -14.68
N LYS A 672 0.79 22.47 -14.38
CA LYS A 672 0.63 23.89 -14.09
C LYS A 672 1.83 24.68 -14.55
N ARG A 673 1.60 25.94 -14.91
CA ARG A 673 2.69 26.90 -15.05
C ARG A 673 3.10 27.34 -13.65
N ASP A 674 4.22 26.83 -13.16
CA ASP A 674 4.74 27.12 -11.81
C ASP A 674 6.24 26.83 -11.73
N ARG A 675 6.82 26.92 -10.53
CA ARG A 675 8.17 26.47 -10.20
C ARG A 675 8.08 25.16 -9.43
N GLY A 676 8.81 24.15 -9.86
CA GLY A 676 8.81 22.85 -9.19
C GLY A 676 9.49 21.79 -10.02
N ASN A 677 9.31 20.53 -9.63
CA ASN A 677 9.72 19.34 -10.36
C ASN A 677 8.66 18.23 -10.13
N PRO A 678 8.47 17.32 -11.10
CA PRO A 678 9.15 17.27 -12.40
C PRO A 678 8.58 18.31 -13.38
N THR A 679 9.39 18.69 -14.39
CA THR A 679 8.99 19.70 -15.39
C THR A 679 9.10 19.15 -16.80
N PHE A 680 8.33 19.76 -17.70
CA PHE A 680 8.48 19.62 -19.15
C PHE A 680 8.36 20.99 -19.81
N SER A 681 8.71 21.07 -21.09
CA SER A 681 8.65 22.31 -21.86
C SER A 681 8.00 22.04 -23.20
N SER A 682 7.15 22.97 -23.62
CA SER A 682 6.53 23.02 -24.95
C SER A 682 7.00 24.31 -25.62
N SER A 683 7.38 24.21 -26.89
CA SER A 683 7.64 25.39 -27.73
C SER A 683 6.37 26.25 -27.79
N GLY A 684 6.52 27.56 -27.71
CA GLY A 684 5.39 28.51 -27.70
C GLY A 684 4.72 28.68 -26.33
N MET A 685 4.36 27.58 -25.66
CA MET A 685 3.64 27.64 -24.37
C MET A 685 4.55 27.72 -23.13
N GLY A 686 5.83 27.36 -23.24
CA GLY A 686 6.83 27.48 -22.18
C GLY A 686 6.94 26.23 -21.29
N SER A 687 7.39 26.44 -20.03
CA SER A 687 7.65 25.34 -19.10
C SER A 687 6.51 25.13 -18.10
N PHE A 688 6.20 23.86 -17.86
CA PHE A 688 5.16 23.39 -16.95
C PHE A 688 5.74 22.43 -15.90
N VAL A 689 5.10 22.38 -14.74
CA VAL A 689 5.34 21.42 -13.67
C VAL A 689 4.20 20.41 -13.67
N TYR A 690 4.51 19.12 -13.60
CA TYR A 690 3.47 18.11 -13.40
C TYR A 690 2.91 18.17 -11.97
N VAL A 691 1.60 17.99 -11.89
CA VAL A 691 0.87 17.73 -10.65
C VAL A 691 0.47 16.25 -10.62
N TYR A 692 -0.01 15.74 -11.77
CA TYR A 692 -0.26 14.33 -12.01
C TYR A 692 0.18 13.98 -13.46
N PRO A 693 0.95 12.90 -13.68
CA PRO A 693 1.60 12.08 -12.66
C PRO A 693 2.63 12.88 -11.83
N GLY A 694 2.83 12.50 -10.57
CA GLY A 694 3.90 13.02 -9.72
C GLY A 694 5.32 12.71 -10.23
N GLY A 695 6.35 13.19 -9.52
CA GLY A 695 7.75 12.87 -9.81
C GLY A 695 8.31 11.79 -8.89
N ALA A 696 9.38 11.12 -9.35
CA ALA A 696 10.08 10.02 -8.66
C ALA A 696 10.58 10.31 -7.21
N SER A 697 10.49 11.55 -6.73
CA SER A 697 10.88 11.94 -5.38
C SER A 697 9.70 12.23 -4.45
N ASP A 698 8.45 12.18 -4.94
CA ASP A 698 7.28 12.28 -4.06
C ASP A 698 7.00 10.92 -3.44
N ARG A 699 7.67 10.62 -2.31
CA ARG A 699 7.40 9.43 -1.49
C ARG A 699 5.94 9.32 -1.03
N ASN A 700 5.16 10.40 -1.15
CA ASN A 700 3.73 10.40 -0.86
C ASN A 700 2.90 9.81 -2.01
N ARG A 701 3.51 9.45 -3.16
CA ARG A 701 2.78 8.89 -4.31
C ARG A 701 3.59 7.79 -4.99
N PRO A 702 3.88 6.68 -4.29
CA PRO A 702 4.58 5.54 -4.88
C PRO A 702 3.82 4.97 -6.09
N ASP A 703 2.50 5.18 -6.15
CA ASP A 703 1.60 4.71 -7.21
C ASP A 703 1.45 5.69 -8.38
N ASP A 704 1.99 6.91 -8.27
CA ASP A 704 2.08 7.82 -9.42
C ASP A 704 3.21 7.32 -10.31
N PHE A 705 2.86 6.34 -11.15
CA PHE A 705 3.73 5.71 -12.12
C PHE A 705 4.52 6.75 -12.93
N PHE A 706 5.81 6.44 -13.13
CA PHE A 706 6.78 7.30 -13.79
C PHE A 706 6.23 7.86 -15.10
N ILE A 707 6.27 9.18 -15.25
CA ILE A 707 6.11 9.75 -16.58
C ILE A 707 7.24 9.28 -17.47
N ASN A 708 6.91 8.49 -18.50
CA ASN A 708 7.91 8.04 -19.45
C ASN A 708 8.17 9.14 -20.50
N ARG A 709 9.29 8.98 -21.22
CA ARG A 709 9.70 9.94 -22.26
C ARG A 709 8.66 10.08 -23.38
N ASN A 710 7.93 9.01 -23.70
CA ASN A 710 6.99 8.97 -24.82
C ASN A 710 5.69 9.73 -24.49
N GLU A 711 5.15 9.56 -23.29
CA GLU A 711 4.00 10.30 -22.76
C GLU A 711 4.32 11.80 -22.69
N THR A 712 5.50 12.16 -22.18
CA THR A 712 5.94 13.57 -22.16
C THR A 712 6.06 14.13 -23.57
N ALA A 713 6.64 13.37 -24.52
CA ALA A 713 6.79 13.81 -25.91
C ALA A 713 5.42 13.98 -26.60
N TRP A 714 4.46 13.09 -26.33
CA TRP A 714 3.10 13.20 -26.84
C TRP A 714 2.41 14.47 -26.32
N LEU A 715 2.43 14.70 -25.00
CA LEU A 715 1.79 15.87 -24.40
C LEU A 715 2.44 17.15 -24.89
N THR A 716 3.78 17.17 -25.00
CA THR A 716 4.53 18.31 -25.53
C THR A 716 4.09 18.65 -26.94
N LYS A 717 4.00 17.65 -27.82
CA LYS A 717 3.56 17.85 -29.21
C LYS A 717 2.10 18.31 -29.29
N TYR A 718 1.21 17.75 -28.48
CA TYR A 718 -0.19 18.18 -28.41
C TYR A 718 -0.32 19.67 -28.07
N LEU A 719 0.48 20.13 -27.09
CA LEU A 719 0.52 21.53 -26.70
C LEU A 719 1.08 22.43 -27.81
N GLU A 720 2.14 22.00 -28.48
CA GLU A 720 2.73 22.74 -29.61
C GLU A 720 1.76 22.85 -30.79
N GLU A 721 1.04 21.78 -31.12
CA GLU A 721 0.03 21.83 -32.18
C GLU A 721 -1.16 22.75 -31.83
N ALA A 722 -1.56 22.77 -30.56
CA ALA A 722 -2.60 23.65 -30.07
C ALA A 722 -2.15 25.14 -30.11
N ASP A 723 -0.89 25.41 -29.76
CA ASP A 723 -0.27 26.73 -29.83
C ASP A 723 -0.18 27.22 -31.29
N ASP A 724 0.29 26.39 -32.20
CA ASP A 724 0.32 26.69 -33.64
C ASP A 724 -1.08 27.00 -34.20
N ALA A 725 -2.12 26.32 -33.73
CA ALA A 725 -3.50 26.62 -34.09
C ALA A 725 -3.97 27.97 -33.55
N LEU A 726 -3.59 28.32 -32.31
CA LEU A 726 -3.94 29.58 -31.66
C LEU A 726 -3.23 30.79 -32.30
N ASP A 727 -1.99 30.61 -32.76
CA ASP A 727 -1.19 31.63 -33.43
C ASP A 727 -1.60 31.84 -34.90
N ALA A 728 -2.26 30.85 -35.52
CA ALA A 728 -2.77 30.95 -36.87
C ALA A 728 -3.92 31.96 -36.99
N ALA A 729 -3.90 32.79 -38.04
CA ALA A 729 -4.87 33.87 -38.23
C ALA A 729 -6.33 33.38 -38.41
N ASP A 730 -6.52 32.16 -38.89
CA ASP A 730 -7.82 31.48 -39.04
C ASP A 730 -8.10 30.48 -37.92
N GLY A 731 -7.21 30.36 -36.93
CA GLY A 731 -7.34 29.43 -35.83
C GLY A 731 -7.06 27.97 -36.19
N ILE A 732 -6.52 27.69 -37.39
CA ILE A 732 -6.31 26.35 -37.91
C ILE A 732 -4.82 26.03 -37.95
N ASN A 733 -4.43 24.93 -37.31
CA ASN A 733 -3.06 24.44 -37.38
C ASN A 733 -2.70 24.08 -38.84
N PRO A 734 -1.60 24.62 -39.40
CA PRO A 734 -1.27 24.43 -40.82
C PRO A 734 -0.78 23.01 -41.15
N GLU A 735 -0.31 22.24 -40.17
CA GLU A 735 0.18 20.86 -40.34
C GLU A 735 -0.93 19.83 -40.19
N THR A 736 -1.82 20.01 -39.20
CA THR A 736 -2.88 19.05 -38.88
C THR A 736 -4.22 19.40 -39.54
N GLY A 737 -4.46 20.67 -39.85
CA GLY A 737 -5.73 21.16 -40.38
C GLY A 737 -6.85 21.24 -39.33
N LEU A 738 -6.53 21.07 -38.05
CA LEU A 738 -7.47 21.12 -36.94
C LEU A 738 -7.58 22.55 -36.41
N HIS A 739 -8.80 22.95 -36.02
CA HIS A 739 -9.02 24.26 -35.42
C HIS A 739 -8.64 24.22 -33.93
N PHE A 740 -8.23 25.34 -33.32
CA PHE A 740 -7.83 25.36 -31.89
C PHE A 740 -8.91 24.77 -30.97
N SER A 741 -10.19 24.92 -31.32
CA SER A 741 -11.32 24.36 -30.57
C SER A 741 -11.37 22.83 -30.58
N ASP A 742 -10.63 22.15 -31.46
CA ASP A 742 -10.48 20.70 -31.46
C ASP A 742 -9.45 20.24 -30.41
N TYR A 743 -8.51 21.12 -30.06
CA TYR A 743 -7.48 20.90 -29.04
C TYR A 743 -7.91 21.35 -27.63
N ILE A 744 -8.64 22.46 -27.51
CA ILE A 744 -8.97 23.04 -26.20
C ILE A 744 -10.48 23.08 -25.92
N ASP A 745 -10.85 22.88 -24.66
CA ASP A 745 -12.17 23.26 -24.16
C ASP A 745 -12.21 24.80 -24.04
N VAL A 746 -12.68 25.45 -25.11
CA VAL A 746 -12.72 26.91 -25.24
C VAL A 746 -13.43 27.58 -24.08
N ASP A 747 -14.57 27.02 -23.64
CA ASP A 747 -15.35 27.60 -22.55
C ASP A 747 -14.56 27.56 -21.23
N SER A 748 -13.82 26.47 -20.97
CA SER A 748 -13.01 26.36 -19.76
C SER A 748 -11.91 27.41 -19.69
N PHE A 749 -11.28 27.72 -20.82
CA PHE A 749 -10.25 28.76 -20.91
C PHE A 749 -10.84 30.15 -20.75
N ILE A 750 -11.99 30.43 -21.36
CA ILE A 750 -12.70 31.72 -21.19
C ILE A 750 -13.05 31.91 -19.71
N ASP A 751 -13.65 30.91 -19.06
CA ASP A 751 -14.02 31.00 -17.64
C ASP A 751 -12.78 31.20 -16.75
N HIS A 752 -11.70 30.46 -17.00
CA HIS A 752 -10.44 30.59 -16.26
C HIS A 752 -9.84 31.99 -16.39
N ILE A 753 -9.79 32.54 -17.61
CA ILE A 753 -9.28 33.89 -17.89
C ILE A 753 -10.17 34.95 -17.24
N MET A 754 -11.49 34.81 -17.35
CA MET A 754 -12.46 35.76 -16.81
C MET A 754 -12.39 35.81 -15.28
N LEU A 755 -12.31 34.66 -14.59
CA LEU A 755 -12.20 34.61 -13.13
C LEU A 755 -10.93 35.26 -12.61
N ASN A 756 -9.79 35.02 -13.27
CA ASN A 756 -8.52 35.63 -12.89
C ASN A 756 -8.52 37.15 -13.12
N ASN A 757 -9.04 37.61 -14.27
CA ASN A 757 -9.20 39.03 -14.55
C ASN A 757 -10.17 39.71 -13.58
N PHE A 758 -11.30 39.08 -13.30
CA PHE A 758 -12.30 39.57 -12.36
C PHE A 758 -11.72 39.77 -10.96
N ALA A 759 -10.91 38.82 -10.49
CA ALA A 759 -10.25 38.94 -9.19
C ALA A 759 -9.05 39.91 -9.21
N MET A 760 -8.56 40.30 -10.39
CA MET A 760 -7.27 40.97 -10.57
C MET A 760 -6.12 40.15 -9.98
N ASN A 761 -6.11 38.83 -10.24
CA ASN A 761 -4.98 38.00 -9.89
C ASN A 761 -3.74 38.57 -10.60
N VAL A 762 -2.61 38.67 -9.91
CA VAL A 762 -1.38 39.28 -10.46
C VAL A 762 -0.36 38.24 -10.90
N ASP A 763 -0.52 37.01 -10.42
CA ASP A 763 0.42 35.93 -10.67
C ASP A 763 -0.12 34.94 -11.73
N TRP A 764 -1.42 34.98 -12.06
CA TRP A 764 -2.00 34.15 -13.13
C TRP A 764 -1.35 34.44 -14.48
N GLY A 765 -1.34 33.43 -15.35
CA GLY A 765 -0.64 33.47 -16.63
C GLY A 765 0.88 33.34 -16.51
N ARG A 766 1.49 33.60 -15.34
CA ARG A 766 2.94 33.42 -15.09
C ARG A 766 3.25 32.29 -14.12
N LEU A 767 2.45 32.14 -13.06
CA LEU A 767 2.52 31.11 -12.02
C LEU A 767 1.10 30.70 -11.61
N SER A 768 0.95 29.61 -10.87
CA SER A 768 -0.32 29.14 -10.28
C SER A 768 -1.46 28.90 -11.29
N ALA A 769 -1.13 28.71 -12.57
CA ALA A 769 -2.12 28.44 -13.63
C ALA A 769 -2.15 26.93 -13.92
N PHE A 770 -3.21 26.25 -13.48
CA PHE A 770 -3.40 24.82 -13.70
C PHE A 770 -4.10 24.54 -15.03
N LEU A 771 -3.73 23.43 -15.62
CA LEU A 771 -4.31 22.83 -16.81
C LEU A 771 -4.45 21.32 -16.56
N HIS A 772 -5.44 20.70 -17.18
CA HIS A 772 -5.55 19.25 -17.18
C HIS A 772 -6.01 18.73 -18.54
N LYS A 773 -5.59 17.51 -18.85
CA LYS A 773 -5.85 16.83 -20.12
C LYS A 773 -6.33 15.42 -19.82
N PRO A 774 -7.65 15.18 -19.81
CA PRO A 774 -8.21 13.82 -19.72
C PRO A 774 -7.76 12.96 -20.89
N ARG A 775 -7.73 11.63 -20.70
CA ARG A 775 -7.55 10.69 -21.82
C ARG A 775 -8.80 10.80 -22.71
N GLY A 776 -8.66 10.86 -24.03
CA GLY A 776 -9.84 11.09 -24.88
C GLY A 776 -10.33 12.54 -24.98
N GLY A 777 -9.96 13.39 -24.01
CA GLY A 777 -10.52 14.73 -23.85
C GLY A 777 -9.71 15.85 -24.52
N LYS A 778 -10.27 17.06 -24.55
CA LYS A 778 -9.56 18.29 -24.89
C LYS A 778 -8.72 18.78 -23.72
N LEU A 779 -7.75 19.65 -23.97
CA LEU A 779 -7.07 20.39 -22.92
C LEU A 779 -8.04 21.35 -22.23
N VAL A 780 -8.05 21.33 -20.90
CA VAL A 780 -8.98 22.11 -20.07
C VAL A 780 -8.23 23.17 -19.26
N GLY A 781 -8.74 24.40 -19.30
CA GLY A 781 -8.26 25.52 -18.49
C GLY A 781 -8.71 25.40 -17.03
N GLY A 782 -7.78 25.26 -16.10
CA GLY A 782 -8.06 25.18 -14.67
C GLY A 782 -7.79 23.82 -14.02
N PRO A 783 -8.16 23.68 -12.74
CA PRO A 783 -8.96 24.61 -11.93
C PRO A 783 -8.21 25.89 -11.51
N ILE A 784 -8.95 26.91 -11.05
CA ILE A 784 -8.34 28.16 -10.55
C ILE A 784 -7.61 27.93 -9.21
N TRP A 785 -6.50 28.65 -8.98
CA TRP A 785 -5.67 28.51 -7.78
C TRP A 785 -4.94 29.80 -7.37
N ASP A 786 -4.68 29.95 -6.07
CA ASP A 786 -3.79 30.97 -5.46
C ASP A 786 -4.23 32.44 -5.65
N PHE A 787 -5.31 32.78 -4.96
CA PHE A 787 -6.01 34.06 -5.01
C PHE A 787 -5.88 34.86 -3.70
N ASP A 788 -4.81 34.69 -2.92
CA ASP A 788 -4.58 35.49 -1.71
C ASP A 788 -4.01 36.90 -2.01
N ARG A 789 -3.38 37.08 -3.19
CA ARG A 789 -2.75 38.35 -3.63
C ARG A 789 -3.54 39.09 -4.69
N ASN A 790 -4.79 39.39 -4.40
CA ASN A 790 -5.69 40.07 -5.35
C ASN A 790 -6.77 40.89 -4.64
N MET A 791 -7.70 41.48 -5.39
CA MET A 791 -8.85 42.22 -4.84
C MET A 791 -8.45 43.24 -3.75
N GLY A 792 -7.41 44.05 -4.00
CA GLY A 792 -6.91 45.07 -3.08
C GLY A 792 -6.20 44.49 -1.84
N SER A 793 -5.45 43.40 -2.02
CA SER A 793 -4.60 42.78 -1.02
C SER A 793 -3.47 43.71 -0.55
N GLU A 794 -2.79 43.33 0.55
CA GLU A 794 -1.64 44.08 1.09
C GLU A 794 -0.37 43.94 0.23
N ASP A 795 -0.39 43.10 -0.81
CA ASP A 795 0.71 42.92 -1.77
C ASP A 795 0.84 44.11 -2.73
N GLY A 796 -0.25 44.85 -2.98
CA GLY A 796 -0.28 46.11 -3.74
C GLY A 796 -0.03 46.00 -5.24
N ARG A 797 0.45 44.85 -5.75
CA ARG A 797 0.65 44.58 -7.19
C ARG A 797 -0.66 44.52 -7.97
N ASP A 798 -1.77 44.27 -7.29
CA ASP A 798 -3.12 44.13 -7.83
C ASP A 798 -3.81 45.48 -8.07
N ARG A 799 -3.20 46.60 -7.68
CA ARG A 799 -3.74 47.94 -7.93
C ARG A 799 -3.62 48.40 -9.39
N THR A 800 -2.66 47.84 -10.12
CA THR A 800 -2.39 48.12 -11.55
C THR A 800 -1.88 46.83 -12.21
N PRO A 801 -2.77 45.92 -12.65
CA PRO A 801 -2.39 44.69 -13.32
C PRO A 801 -1.97 44.99 -14.78
N ASP A 802 -0.93 45.81 -14.97
CA ASP A 802 -0.38 46.17 -16.29
C ASP A 802 0.79 45.24 -16.68
N ARG A 803 0.85 44.01 -16.13
CA ARG A 803 1.95 43.06 -16.34
C ARG A 803 1.50 41.75 -16.96
#